data_AF-A0A1I5HDM6-F1
#
_entry.id   AF-A0A1I5HDM6-F1
#
_cell.length_a   1.000
_cell.length_b   1.000
_cell.length_c   1.000
_cell.angle_alpha   90.00
_cell.angle_beta   90.00
_cell.angle_gamma   90.00
#
_symmetry.space_group_name_H-M   'P 1'
#
loop_
_entity.id
_entity.type
_entity.pdbx_description
1 polymer ?
#
loop_
_entity_poly.entity_id
_entity_poly.type
_entity_poly.pdbx_seq_one_letter_code
_entity_poly.pdbx_strand_id
1 'polypeptide(L)'
;MFSLQYNLPLPTKPCTKEDFYKIVSSDRVKNKITDFRKLKAEGNDKEADAKKRSLPIFIYQATFEETESKNGSKACWRKQEAAHLNGLVMLDIDHIDNPAKLFMHMPPNLFEDGAKNQVMLVHITPSGKGLRVVFKADMAVGDLSANQHHLATLLGVEPDEACKDASRASFSPQQEEILYINDAIFDYHDDEFEKQFGEQYRKGLPSTAVISTPVQPTVEKNNLSFNGIPYSKIIEEWWRRTGGIPVEGERNVRLHKLAVNLRAICDNKREVLLQVMPRLGLSEQELANIVDSACKENPKGFSKHLSSIIYDLTPVKEEEEEKVETPPEMPKKLPKLIQLLISRTPDVYKPAVAHAVFPSLAAHLYKVRFRYIDNVLHEATLMNVLMAGTGAGKDCISQPINYIMADIRKRDEENLQREKQWKQEVNSKGANKDKRQRPEGLIIQEVDPDMTNPAFVMRMAEADGHFLYTKMNEIDQFDALRGSSKGSQQFQIMCLAFDPGNRYGQTRVGTGSVTEKVCIRFNWNAATTINKGQRYFRNVLTDGPISRINFCTIPEREIGAEMPVYGTYDAAFEEELRPYIEKLTKAVGEVNCPQAFKLAQKMVEENAEFARLSQSRVYENLSFRANVIAWLKGCLLYVANDCKWDKSIEDFVRWSLQYDMWCKMQFFGEDIANADKVQDKINKTGPRNLLDLLPDEFTLQDAINVRRKQGLDGRNCKHMIDVWKNRGYISQISNLSYQKLKFKN
;
A
#
# COMPACT_ATOMS: atom_id res chain seq x y z
N MET A 1 23.64 -47.40 5.82
CA MET A 1 24.91 -46.67 5.90
C MET A 1 24.81 -45.29 5.26
N PHE A 2 25.52 -44.30 5.80
CA PHE A 2 25.60 -42.92 5.27
C PHE A 2 27.07 -42.50 4.99
N SER A 3 27.31 -41.38 4.31
CA SER A 3 28.68 -40.99 3.91
C SER A 3 29.36 -40.00 4.85
N LEU A 4 30.68 -40.06 4.85
CA LEU A 4 31.61 -39.15 5.52
C LEU A 4 32.58 -38.57 4.48
N GLN A 5 32.93 -37.30 4.65
CA GLN A 5 34.00 -36.62 3.92
C GLN A 5 34.90 -35.90 4.92
N TYR A 6 36.19 -36.25 4.99
CA TYR A 6 37.10 -35.66 5.98
C TYR A 6 37.37 -34.16 5.77
N ASN A 7 37.23 -33.67 4.54
CA ASN A 7 37.30 -32.26 4.16
C ASN A 7 36.67 -32.08 2.76
N LEU A 8 36.15 -30.89 2.45
CA LEU A 8 35.46 -30.58 1.17
C LEU A 8 36.24 -30.96 -0.11
N PRO A 9 37.59 -30.89 -0.17
CA PRO A 9 38.35 -31.29 -1.36
C PRO A 9 38.63 -32.80 -1.49
N LEU A 10 38.35 -33.60 -0.46
CA LEU A 10 38.64 -35.04 -0.43
C LEU A 10 37.42 -35.85 -0.89
N PRO A 11 37.58 -37.08 -1.40
CA PRO A 11 36.44 -37.92 -1.75
C PRO A 11 35.61 -38.32 -0.51
N THR A 12 34.36 -38.70 -0.75
CA THR A 12 33.47 -39.30 0.25
C THR A 12 33.80 -40.78 0.45
N LYS A 13 33.44 -41.32 1.60
CA LYS A 13 33.44 -42.76 1.87
C LYS A 13 32.26 -43.12 2.79
N PRO A 14 31.79 -44.38 2.82
CA PRO A 14 30.85 -44.82 3.85
C PRO A 14 31.39 -44.57 5.25
N CYS A 15 30.54 -44.10 6.15
CA CYS A 15 30.88 -43.80 7.53
C CYS A 15 30.61 -45.02 8.41
N THR A 16 31.65 -45.62 9.01
CA THR A 16 31.46 -46.64 10.05
C THR A 16 31.21 -45.99 11.41
N LYS A 17 30.76 -46.80 12.38
CA LYS A 17 30.62 -46.37 13.78
C LYS A 17 31.96 -45.87 14.34
N GLU A 18 33.06 -46.58 14.08
CA GLU A 18 34.38 -46.14 14.55
C GLU A 18 34.80 -44.82 13.89
N ASP A 19 34.56 -44.66 12.59
CA ASP A 19 34.87 -43.41 11.88
C ASP A 19 34.12 -42.21 12.46
N PHE A 20 32.83 -42.36 12.73
CA PHE A 20 31.99 -41.30 13.32
C PHE A 20 32.51 -40.88 14.68
N TYR A 21 32.68 -41.83 15.61
CA TYR A 21 33.12 -41.53 16.97
C TYR A 21 34.54 -40.96 17.00
N LYS A 22 35.45 -41.49 16.17
CA LYS A 22 36.82 -40.95 16.05
C LYS A 22 36.85 -39.48 15.61
N ILE A 23 35.87 -39.04 14.80
CA ILE A 23 35.77 -37.67 14.34
C ILE A 23 35.19 -36.76 15.42
N VAL A 24 34.03 -37.12 15.97
CA VAL A 24 33.33 -36.24 16.93
C VAL A 24 34.08 -36.13 18.26
N SER A 25 34.89 -37.14 18.62
CA SER A 25 35.72 -37.13 19.82
C SER A 25 37.12 -36.53 19.61
N SER A 26 37.49 -36.13 18.39
CA SER A 26 38.85 -35.69 18.08
C SER A 26 39.09 -34.24 18.51
N ASP A 27 40.18 -34.00 19.24
CA ASP A 27 40.63 -32.66 19.64
C ASP A 27 40.77 -31.70 18.46
N ARG A 28 41.14 -32.21 17.28
CA ARG A 28 41.22 -31.40 16.06
C ARG A 28 39.88 -30.77 15.66
N VAL A 29 38.77 -31.49 15.85
CA VAL A 29 37.42 -31.00 15.54
C VAL A 29 36.98 -30.01 16.61
N LYS A 30 37.17 -30.37 17.89
CA LYS A 30 36.90 -29.51 19.05
C LYS A 30 37.61 -28.16 18.96
N ASN A 31 38.90 -28.17 18.66
CA ASN A 31 39.71 -26.95 18.51
C ASN A 31 39.25 -26.11 17.32
N LYS A 32 38.91 -26.73 16.19
CA LYS A 32 38.38 -26.00 15.01
C LYS A 32 37.02 -25.35 15.29
N ILE A 33 36.12 -26.02 16.01
CA ILE A 33 34.82 -25.45 16.41
C ILE A 33 35.02 -24.30 17.40
N THR A 34 35.95 -24.46 18.36
CA THR A 34 36.29 -23.41 19.34
C THR A 34 36.88 -22.18 18.65
N ASP A 35 37.87 -22.37 17.77
CA ASP A 35 38.44 -21.31 16.93
C ASP A 35 37.36 -20.62 16.10
N PHE A 36 36.50 -21.40 15.45
CA PHE A 36 35.39 -20.88 14.64
C PHE A 36 34.50 -19.94 15.46
N ARG A 37 34.05 -20.39 16.64
CA ARG A 37 33.16 -19.59 17.51
C ARG A 37 33.87 -18.35 18.04
N LYS A 38 35.14 -18.47 18.42
CA LYS A 38 35.95 -17.33 18.89
C LYS A 38 36.08 -16.27 17.80
N LEU A 39 36.49 -16.66 16.60
CA LEU A 39 36.60 -15.75 15.46
C LEU A 39 35.26 -15.11 15.10
N LYS A 40 34.16 -15.87 15.19
CA LYS A 40 32.80 -15.35 14.97
C LYS A 40 32.39 -14.31 16.03
N ALA A 41 32.76 -14.53 17.30
CA ALA A 41 32.52 -13.57 18.37
C ALA A 41 33.37 -12.29 18.25
N GLU A 42 34.58 -12.41 17.70
CA GLU A 42 35.48 -11.29 17.41
C GLU A 42 35.10 -10.52 16.12
N GLY A 43 34.10 -10.97 15.38
CA GLY A 43 33.65 -10.36 14.12
C GLY A 43 34.51 -10.70 12.89
N ASN A 44 35.43 -11.66 13.01
CA ASN A 44 36.29 -12.14 11.92
C ASN A 44 35.58 -13.21 11.07
N ASP A 45 34.48 -12.83 10.42
CA ASP A 45 33.58 -13.74 9.71
C ASP A 45 34.27 -14.59 8.63
N LYS A 46 35.21 -14.01 7.88
CA LYS A 46 35.90 -14.69 6.78
C LYS A 46 36.80 -15.83 7.27
N GLU A 47 37.53 -15.61 8.36
CA GLU A 47 38.40 -16.63 8.95
C GLU A 47 37.60 -17.69 9.70
N ALA A 48 36.53 -17.27 10.37
CA ALA A 48 35.57 -18.17 11.00
C ALA A 48 35.00 -19.16 9.95
N ASP A 49 34.51 -18.66 8.82
CA ASP A 49 33.95 -19.51 7.76
C ASP A 49 35.00 -20.46 7.16
N ALA A 50 36.27 -20.03 7.04
CA ALA A 50 37.37 -20.90 6.61
C ALA A 50 37.62 -22.04 7.62
N LYS A 51 37.58 -21.75 8.93
CA LYS A 51 37.70 -22.77 9.98
C LYS A 51 36.53 -23.76 9.93
N LYS A 52 35.29 -23.28 9.79
CA LYS A 52 34.09 -24.12 9.64
C LYS A 52 34.17 -25.02 8.40
N ARG A 53 34.55 -24.48 7.23
CA ARG A 53 34.71 -25.24 5.97
C ARG A 53 35.80 -26.31 6.03
N SER A 54 36.72 -26.22 6.99
CA SER A 54 37.77 -27.21 7.20
C SER A 54 37.34 -28.39 8.10
N LEU A 55 36.12 -28.37 8.65
CA LEU A 55 35.58 -29.47 9.44
C LEU A 55 35.19 -30.65 8.54
N PRO A 56 35.30 -31.89 9.03
CA PRO A 56 34.69 -33.04 8.38
C PRO A 56 33.17 -32.84 8.24
N ILE A 57 32.58 -33.46 7.22
CA ILE A 57 31.14 -33.41 6.97
C ILE A 57 30.55 -34.82 6.87
N PHE A 58 29.34 -34.97 7.37
CA PHE A 58 28.52 -36.17 7.23
C PHE A 58 27.40 -35.88 6.22
N ILE A 59 27.13 -36.84 5.33
CA ILE A 59 26.01 -36.82 4.39
C ILE A 59 25.10 -37.97 4.81
N TYR A 60 24.14 -37.66 5.68
CA TYR A 60 23.31 -38.68 6.32
C TYR A 60 22.36 -39.39 5.36
N GLN A 61 21.91 -38.71 4.30
CA GLN A 61 20.82 -39.16 3.44
C GLN A 61 21.27 -40.11 2.32
N ALA A 62 22.58 -40.20 2.04
CA ALA A 62 23.06 -40.92 0.86
C ALA A 62 24.49 -41.49 0.97
N THR A 63 24.73 -42.49 0.11
CA THR A 63 26.06 -42.95 -0.32
C THR A 63 26.34 -42.57 -1.77
N PHE A 64 27.59 -42.64 -2.22
CA PHE A 64 27.99 -42.16 -3.54
C PHE A 64 28.78 -43.19 -4.32
N GLU A 65 28.43 -43.36 -5.59
CA GLU A 65 29.22 -44.14 -6.54
C GLU A 65 30.49 -43.39 -6.99
N GLU A 66 31.45 -44.16 -7.52
CA GLU A 66 32.69 -43.61 -8.06
C GLU A 66 32.38 -42.75 -9.29
N THR A 67 32.89 -41.52 -9.28
CA THR A 67 32.81 -40.61 -10.44
C THR A 67 34.15 -39.95 -10.69
N GLU A 68 34.29 -39.30 -11.85
CA GLU A 68 35.49 -38.55 -12.18
C GLU A 68 35.39 -37.10 -11.66
N SER A 69 36.43 -36.63 -10.96
CA SER A 69 36.53 -35.24 -10.52
C SER A 69 36.80 -34.31 -11.69
N LYS A 70 36.64 -32.99 -11.51
CA LYS A 70 36.99 -31.98 -12.54
C LYS A 70 38.46 -32.05 -12.98
N ASN A 71 39.32 -32.69 -12.20
CA ASN A 71 40.75 -32.83 -12.47
C ASN A 71 41.12 -34.26 -12.91
N GLY A 72 40.14 -35.11 -13.27
CA GLY A 72 40.37 -36.46 -13.79
C GLY A 72 40.58 -37.56 -12.74
N SER A 73 40.42 -37.26 -11.45
CA SER A 73 40.59 -38.26 -10.37
C SER A 73 39.31 -39.07 -10.15
N LYS A 74 39.41 -40.38 -10.27
CA LYS A 74 38.31 -41.31 -9.98
C LYS A 74 38.25 -41.64 -8.50
N ALA A 75 37.13 -41.28 -7.87
CA ALA A 75 36.80 -41.60 -6.49
C ALA A 75 35.30 -41.34 -6.24
N CYS A 76 34.77 -41.72 -5.08
CA CYS A 76 33.42 -41.31 -4.68
C CYS A 76 33.41 -39.81 -4.39
N TRP A 77 32.69 -39.04 -5.20
CA TRP A 77 32.56 -37.59 -5.02
C TRP A 77 31.12 -37.24 -4.64
N ARG A 78 30.95 -36.20 -3.82
CA ARG A 78 29.64 -35.67 -3.41
C ARG A 78 28.94 -34.99 -4.60
N LYS A 79 28.42 -35.80 -5.53
CA LYS A 79 27.67 -35.38 -6.71
C LYS A 79 26.28 -35.99 -6.65
N GLN A 80 25.26 -35.18 -6.90
CA GLN A 80 23.87 -35.61 -6.85
C GLN A 80 23.56 -36.73 -7.87
N GLU A 81 24.16 -36.69 -9.06
CA GLU A 81 24.00 -37.70 -10.11
C GLU A 81 24.48 -39.11 -9.71
N ALA A 82 25.36 -39.20 -8.70
CA ALA A 82 25.93 -40.45 -8.19
C ALA A 82 25.43 -40.80 -6.79
N ALA A 83 24.41 -40.11 -6.28
CA ALA A 83 23.88 -40.33 -4.94
C ALA A 83 22.90 -41.52 -4.92
N HIS A 84 23.08 -42.40 -3.93
CA HIS A 84 22.15 -43.48 -3.57
C HIS A 84 21.56 -43.18 -2.19
N LEU A 85 20.25 -43.00 -2.14
CA LEU A 85 19.51 -42.75 -0.91
C LEU A 85 19.56 -43.97 -0.02
N ASN A 86 19.46 -43.75 1.29
CA ASN A 86 19.44 -44.82 2.29
C ASN A 86 18.18 -44.80 3.17
N GLY A 87 17.21 -43.94 2.85
CA GLY A 87 16.00 -43.74 3.63
C GLY A 87 16.17 -42.87 4.89
N LEU A 88 17.35 -42.30 5.16
CA LEU A 88 17.51 -41.28 6.19
C LEU A 88 17.23 -39.90 5.63
N VAL A 89 16.63 -39.08 6.47
CA VAL A 89 16.28 -37.69 6.17
C VAL A 89 16.93 -36.81 7.23
N MET A 90 17.47 -35.67 6.83
CA MET A 90 18.07 -34.69 7.75
C MET A 90 17.30 -33.38 7.69
N LEU A 91 16.72 -32.98 8.82
CA LEU A 91 16.13 -31.67 9.05
C LEU A 91 17.17 -30.74 9.68
N ASP A 92 17.27 -29.53 9.14
CA ASP A 92 18.17 -28.47 9.55
C ASP A 92 17.38 -27.33 10.17
N ILE A 93 17.62 -27.01 11.44
CA ILE A 93 16.90 -25.94 12.13
C ILE A 93 17.93 -24.92 12.63
N ASP A 94 18.05 -23.79 11.92
CA ASP A 94 18.99 -22.71 12.23
C ASP A 94 18.33 -21.60 13.07
N HIS A 95 19.15 -20.67 13.57
CA HIS A 95 18.71 -19.49 14.35
C HIS A 95 17.95 -19.77 15.65
N ILE A 96 18.27 -20.88 16.33
CA ILE A 96 17.71 -21.21 17.63
C ILE A 96 18.62 -20.69 18.74
N ASP A 97 18.10 -19.84 19.63
CA ASP A 97 18.85 -19.29 20.78
C ASP A 97 19.23 -20.36 21.81
N ASN A 98 18.41 -21.41 21.97
CA ASN A 98 18.69 -22.55 22.85
C ASN A 98 18.28 -23.89 22.20
N PRO A 99 19.14 -24.48 21.34
CA PRO A 99 18.86 -25.74 20.63
C PRO A 99 18.52 -26.91 21.56
N ALA A 100 19.17 -26.99 22.73
CA ALA A 100 18.92 -28.05 23.71
C ALA A 100 17.49 -27.98 24.28
N LYS A 101 16.94 -26.77 24.45
CA LYS A 101 15.56 -26.59 24.89
C LYS A 101 14.58 -27.11 23.84
N LEU A 102 14.81 -26.88 22.55
CA LEU A 102 13.95 -27.42 21.49
C LEU A 102 13.95 -28.96 21.50
N PHE A 103 15.13 -29.57 21.63
CA PHE A 103 15.25 -31.03 21.78
C PHE A 103 14.44 -31.57 22.97
N MET A 104 14.50 -30.92 24.13
CA MET A 104 13.74 -31.33 25.32
C MET A 104 12.21 -31.29 25.15
N HIS A 105 11.69 -30.54 24.17
CA HIS A 105 10.26 -30.44 23.90
C HIS A 105 9.83 -31.31 22.70
N MET A 106 10.73 -32.09 22.10
CA MET A 106 10.38 -33.01 21.02
C MET A 106 9.45 -34.12 21.54
N PRO A 107 8.41 -34.50 20.77
CA PRO A 107 7.52 -35.59 21.16
C PRO A 107 8.29 -36.90 21.43
N PRO A 108 8.16 -37.52 22.62
CA PRO A 108 8.92 -38.72 22.99
C PRO A 108 8.72 -39.91 22.05
N ASN A 109 7.53 -40.01 21.44
CA ASN A 109 7.19 -41.07 20.49
C ASN A 109 8.04 -41.05 19.22
N LEU A 110 8.72 -39.94 18.89
CA LEU A 110 9.64 -39.89 17.76
C LEU A 110 10.91 -40.72 18.00
N PHE A 111 11.22 -41.10 19.24
CA PHE A 111 12.43 -41.84 19.60
C PHE A 111 12.18 -43.33 19.81
N GLU A 112 10.92 -43.78 19.72
CA GLU A 112 10.52 -45.18 19.91
C GLU A 112 10.82 -46.03 18.68
N ASP A 113 11.21 -47.30 18.89
CA ASP A 113 11.48 -48.24 17.80
C ASP A 113 10.21 -48.53 17.00
N GLY A 114 10.32 -48.36 15.67
CA GLY A 114 9.18 -48.53 14.75
C GLY A 114 8.27 -47.31 14.62
N ALA A 115 8.60 -46.19 15.25
CA ALA A 115 7.86 -44.94 15.06
C ALA A 115 7.92 -44.43 13.61
N LYS A 116 6.81 -43.84 13.13
CA LYS A 116 6.82 -43.06 11.90
C LYS A 116 7.77 -41.88 12.07
N ASN A 117 8.67 -41.69 11.10
CA ASN A 117 9.75 -40.71 11.19
C ASN A 117 10.63 -40.84 12.44
N GLN A 118 10.93 -42.08 12.86
CA GLN A 118 11.81 -42.36 14.00
C GLN A 118 13.12 -41.55 13.90
N VAL A 119 13.39 -40.74 14.92
CA VAL A 119 14.60 -39.93 15.07
C VAL A 119 15.76 -40.86 15.44
N MET A 120 16.86 -40.72 14.71
CA MET A 120 18.06 -41.56 14.79
C MET A 120 19.26 -40.79 15.35
N LEU A 121 19.35 -39.48 15.13
CA LEU A 121 20.43 -38.64 15.64
C LEU A 121 19.94 -37.21 15.81
N VAL A 122 20.26 -36.58 16.95
CA VAL A 122 20.08 -35.16 17.18
C VAL A 122 21.38 -34.56 17.66
N HIS A 123 21.87 -33.51 16.99
CA HIS A 123 23.06 -32.80 17.45
C HIS A 123 22.97 -31.30 17.20
N ILE A 124 23.67 -30.53 18.03
CA ILE A 124 23.81 -29.08 17.86
C ILE A 124 24.82 -28.82 16.74
N THR A 125 24.60 -27.80 15.93
CA THR A 125 25.53 -27.44 14.85
C THR A 125 26.80 -26.77 15.40
N PRO A 126 27.91 -26.76 14.65
CA PRO A 126 29.15 -26.10 15.08
C PRO A 126 29.01 -24.61 15.46
N SER A 127 27.96 -23.91 15.05
CA SER A 127 27.69 -22.52 15.48
C SER A 127 27.15 -22.41 16.91
N GLY A 128 26.63 -23.50 17.47
CA GLY A 128 25.91 -23.49 18.75
C GLY A 128 24.49 -22.92 18.67
N LYS A 129 24.05 -22.49 17.47
CA LYS A 129 22.77 -21.79 17.24
C LYS A 129 21.84 -22.52 16.26
N GLY A 130 22.07 -23.80 16.02
CA GLY A 130 21.21 -24.63 15.19
C GLY A 130 21.18 -26.07 15.67
N LEU A 131 20.16 -26.81 15.25
CA LEU A 131 19.88 -28.19 15.61
C LEU A 131 19.74 -29.04 14.33
N ARG A 132 20.42 -30.18 14.29
CA ARG A 132 20.29 -31.18 13.22
C ARG A 132 19.50 -32.36 13.76
N VAL A 133 18.46 -32.76 13.04
CA VAL A 133 17.64 -33.93 13.36
C VAL A 133 17.70 -34.88 12.17
N VAL A 134 18.25 -36.08 12.39
CA VAL A 134 18.29 -37.16 11.39
C VAL A 134 17.28 -38.22 11.78
N PHE A 135 16.44 -38.64 10.84
CA PHE A 135 15.32 -39.54 11.10
C PHE A 135 15.04 -40.44 9.88
N LYS A 136 14.30 -41.54 10.09
CA LYS A 136 13.88 -42.45 9.01
C LYS A 136 12.79 -41.80 8.16
N ALA A 137 12.83 -41.96 6.85
CA ALA A 137 11.75 -41.54 5.97
C ALA A 137 10.50 -42.42 6.18
N ASP A 138 9.32 -41.81 6.02
CA ASP A 138 8.06 -42.53 5.81
C ASP A 138 7.73 -42.44 4.31
N MET A 139 7.75 -43.57 3.62
CA MET A 139 7.42 -43.64 2.18
C MET A 139 6.00 -43.16 1.88
N ALA A 140 5.06 -43.27 2.84
CA ALA A 140 3.70 -42.77 2.68
C ALA A 140 3.62 -41.24 2.76
N VAL A 141 4.64 -40.58 3.34
CA VAL A 141 4.76 -39.11 3.36
C VAL A 141 5.36 -38.60 2.04
N GLY A 142 6.24 -39.38 1.42
CA GLY A 142 6.82 -39.09 0.10
C GLY A 142 8.35 -39.07 0.13
N ASP A 143 8.95 -38.21 -0.70
CA ASP A 143 10.40 -38.13 -0.85
C ASP A 143 11.11 -37.42 0.33
N LEU A 144 12.42 -37.15 0.21
CA LEU A 144 13.20 -36.50 1.28
C LEU A 144 12.63 -35.12 1.66
N SER A 145 12.10 -34.39 0.67
CA SER A 145 11.56 -33.04 0.89
C SER A 145 10.24 -33.12 1.67
N ALA A 146 9.34 -34.01 1.25
CA ALA A 146 8.06 -34.22 1.90
C ALA A 146 8.23 -34.64 3.36
N ASN A 147 9.18 -35.56 3.63
CA ASN A 147 9.49 -36.00 4.99
C ASN A 147 10.07 -34.89 5.88
N GLN A 148 10.91 -34.00 5.34
CA GLN A 148 11.42 -32.84 6.11
C GLN A 148 10.31 -31.86 6.47
N HIS A 149 9.44 -31.53 5.51
CA HIS A 149 8.30 -30.64 5.76
C HIS A 149 7.34 -31.25 6.79
N HIS A 150 7.10 -32.56 6.69
CA HIS A 150 6.25 -33.26 7.64
C HIS A 150 6.81 -33.19 9.07
N LEU A 151 8.09 -33.53 9.27
CA LEU A 151 8.69 -33.47 10.60
C LEU A 151 8.84 -32.03 11.12
N ALA A 152 9.18 -31.05 10.27
CA ALA A 152 9.24 -29.64 10.66
C ALA A 152 7.89 -29.14 11.17
N THR A 153 6.80 -29.50 10.48
CA THR A 153 5.43 -29.19 10.89
C THR A 153 5.09 -29.82 12.25
N LEU A 154 5.44 -31.10 12.45
CA LEU A 154 5.21 -31.79 13.73
C LEU A 154 5.97 -31.13 14.89
N LEU A 155 7.17 -30.62 14.62
CA LEU A 155 8.00 -29.95 15.61
C LEU A 155 7.64 -28.47 15.80
N GLY A 156 6.69 -27.94 15.02
CA GLY A 156 6.28 -26.53 15.08
C GLY A 156 7.40 -25.56 14.69
N VAL A 157 8.34 -26.01 13.86
CA VAL A 157 9.46 -25.20 13.35
C VAL A 157 9.23 -24.89 11.88
N GLU A 158 9.66 -23.71 11.43
CA GLU A 158 9.50 -23.34 10.03
C GLU A 158 10.33 -24.30 9.14
N PRO A 159 9.71 -24.96 8.15
CA PRO A 159 10.43 -25.84 7.25
C PRO A 159 11.39 -25.05 6.37
N ASP A 160 12.66 -25.44 6.34
CA ASP A 160 13.66 -24.88 5.44
C ASP A 160 13.34 -25.22 3.98
N GLU A 161 13.16 -24.22 3.11
CA GLU A 161 12.75 -24.44 1.71
C GLU A 161 13.84 -24.96 0.76
N ALA A 162 15.02 -25.31 1.26
CA ALA A 162 16.11 -25.81 0.43
C ALA A 162 16.37 -27.32 0.65
N CYS A 163 15.46 -28.21 0.25
CA CYS A 163 15.80 -29.64 0.20
C CYS A 163 15.23 -30.38 -1.02
N LYS A 164 16.01 -30.30 -2.10
CA LYS A 164 15.91 -31.13 -3.31
C LYS A 164 17.18 -31.95 -3.57
N ASP A 165 18.15 -31.92 -2.66
CA ASP A 165 19.51 -32.42 -2.89
C ASP A 165 19.88 -33.54 -1.90
N ALA A 166 20.01 -34.76 -2.43
CA ALA A 166 20.46 -35.95 -1.72
C ALA A 166 21.89 -35.83 -1.17
N SER A 167 22.66 -34.86 -1.66
CA SER A 167 24.05 -34.62 -1.29
C SER A 167 24.24 -33.62 -0.15
N ARG A 168 23.14 -33.19 0.52
CA ARG A 168 23.19 -32.20 1.61
C ARG A 168 24.08 -32.70 2.76
N ALA A 169 25.02 -31.85 3.17
CA ALA A 169 26.04 -32.19 4.15
C ALA A 169 25.85 -31.44 5.47
N SER A 170 26.18 -32.10 6.58
CA SER A 170 26.24 -31.54 7.93
C SER A 170 27.69 -31.50 8.40
N PHE A 171 28.17 -30.33 8.83
CA PHE A 171 29.48 -30.23 9.47
C PHE A 171 29.48 -30.96 10.81
N SER A 172 30.55 -31.74 11.05
CA SER A 172 30.67 -32.57 12.24
C SER A 172 30.49 -31.74 13.52
N PRO A 173 29.65 -32.19 14.47
CA PRO A 173 29.65 -31.66 15.83
C PRO A 173 30.88 -32.16 16.59
N GLN A 174 31.06 -31.65 17.81
CA GLN A 174 31.86 -32.32 18.84
C GLN A 174 30.98 -33.29 19.63
N GLN A 175 31.59 -34.30 20.27
CA GLN A 175 30.87 -35.36 20.96
C GLN A 175 29.90 -34.82 22.02
N GLU A 176 30.25 -33.76 22.73
CA GLU A 176 29.43 -33.13 23.77
C GLU A 176 28.18 -32.41 23.22
N GLU A 177 28.09 -32.23 21.90
CA GLU A 177 26.98 -31.56 21.20
C GLU A 177 25.99 -32.54 20.57
N ILE A 178 26.22 -33.85 20.72
CA ILE A 178 25.27 -34.89 20.32
C ILE A 178 24.27 -35.07 21.46
N LEU A 179 23.01 -34.71 21.22
CA LEU A 179 21.93 -34.77 22.20
C LEU A 179 21.26 -36.14 22.26
N TYR A 180 21.24 -36.86 21.14
CA TYR A 180 20.69 -38.21 21.02
C TYR A 180 21.33 -38.94 19.84
N ILE A 181 21.63 -40.23 19.99
CA ILE A 181 22.01 -41.11 18.87
C ILE A 181 21.47 -42.52 19.11
N ASN A 182 20.85 -43.09 18.08
CA ASN A 182 20.51 -44.51 18.00
C ASN A 182 21.56 -45.20 17.12
N ASP A 183 22.30 -46.16 17.70
CA ASP A 183 23.40 -46.85 17.02
C ASP A 183 22.98 -47.57 15.73
N ALA A 184 21.70 -47.91 15.57
CA ALA A 184 21.20 -48.51 14.33
C ALA A 184 21.33 -47.57 13.12
N ILE A 185 21.61 -46.27 13.31
CA ILE A 185 21.83 -45.30 12.23
C ILE A 185 22.98 -45.70 11.29
N PHE A 186 24.01 -46.38 11.81
CA PHE A 186 25.19 -46.75 11.03
C PHE A 186 24.87 -47.85 10.01
N ASP A 187 24.02 -48.79 10.39
CA ASP A 187 23.66 -49.94 9.57
C ASP A 187 22.33 -49.76 8.81
N TYR A 188 21.57 -48.70 9.11
CA TYR A 188 20.27 -48.46 8.50
C TYR A 188 20.33 -48.25 6.98
N HIS A 189 19.51 -48.98 6.24
CA HIS A 189 19.28 -48.80 4.82
C HIS A 189 17.83 -49.16 4.47
N ASP A 190 17.23 -48.42 3.56
CA ASP A 190 15.90 -48.67 3.03
C ASP A 190 15.99 -48.80 1.50
N ASP A 191 16.05 -50.05 1.03
CA ASP A 191 16.14 -50.38 -0.41
C ASP A 191 14.90 -49.95 -1.19
N GLU A 192 13.73 -49.95 -0.53
CA GLU A 192 12.46 -49.58 -1.17
C GLU A 192 12.39 -48.07 -1.40
N PHE A 193 12.85 -47.28 -0.43
CA PHE A 193 12.94 -45.82 -0.56
C PHE A 193 13.91 -45.41 -1.70
N GLU A 194 15.08 -46.05 -1.77
CA GLU A 194 16.05 -45.82 -2.86
C GLU A 194 15.49 -46.21 -4.22
N LYS A 195 14.80 -47.35 -4.32
CA LYS A 195 14.17 -47.80 -5.56
C LYS A 195 13.08 -46.84 -6.03
N GLN A 196 12.31 -46.28 -5.09
CA GLN A 196 11.18 -45.40 -5.41
C GLN A 196 11.60 -43.97 -5.76
N PHE A 197 12.56 -43.39 -5.02
CA PHE A 197 12.92 -41.97 -5.15
C PHE A 197 14.34 -41.72 -5.68
N GLY A 198 15.26 -42.68 -5.60
CA GLY A 198 16.68 -42.48 -5.90
C GLY A 198 16.96 -41.98 -7.32
N GLU A 199 16.27 -42.53 -8.33
CA GLU A 199 16.44 -42.11 -9.74
C GLU A 199 15.99 -40.66 -9.96
N GLN A 200 14.94 -40.22 -9.27
CA GLN A 200 14.45 -38.83 -9.35
C GLN A 200 15.54 -37.85 -8.89
N TYR A 201 16.22 -38.17 -7.77
CA TYR A 201 17.29 -37.33 -7.24
C TYR A 201 18.53 -37.35 -8.12
N ARG A 202 18.94 -38.51 -8.64
CA ARG A 202 20.09 -38.60 -9.58
C ARG A 202 19.87 -37.79 -10.86
N LYS A 203 18.63 -37.73 -11.37
CA LYS A 203 18.26 -36.96 -12.56
C LYS A 203 17.93 -35.48 -12.30
N GLY A 204 17.92 -35.04 -11.03
CA GLY A 204 17.57 -33.66 -10.67
C GLY A 204 16.12 -33.30 -10.99
N LEU A 205 15.22 -34.29 -11.02
CA LEU A 205 13.81 -34.09 -11.33
C LEU A 205 13.05 -33.46 -10.15
N PRO A 206 12.01 -32.65 -10.41
CA PRO A 206 11.20 -32.05 -9.35
C PRO A 206 10.48 -33.10 -8.49
N SER A 207 10.33 -32.79 -7.20
CA SER A 207 9.71 -33.64 -6.17
C SER A 207 8.30 -34.11 -6.56
N THR A 208 8.03 -35.41 -6.43
CA THR A 208 6.72 -36.01 -6.64
C THR A 208 6.09 -36.39 -5.30
N ALA A 209 5.28 -35.49 -4.74
CA ALA A 209 4.56 -35.77 -3.50
C ALA A 209 3.33 -36.66 -3.77
N VAL A 210 3.28 -37.85 -3.17
CA VAL A 210 2.05 -38.66 -3.08
C VAL A 210 1.49 -38.49 -1.67
N ILE A 211 0.47 -37.64 -1.52
CA ILE A 211 -0.29 -37.51 -0.27
C ILE A 211 -1.60 -38.27 -0.45
N SER A 212 -1.67 -39.49 0.09
CA SER A 212 -2.92 -40.23 0.23
C SER A 212 -3.63 -39.80 1.52
N THR A 213 -4.79 -39.18 1.37
CA THR A 213 -5.74 -38.88 2.44
C THR A 213 -6.43 -40.15 2.95
N PRO A 214 -6.77 -40.19 4.25
CA PRO A 214 -8.17 -40.44 4.58
C PRO A 214 -8.76 -39.45 5.61
N VAL A 215 -9.93 -38.92 5.24
CA VAL A 215 -11.11 -38.53 6.04
C VAL A 215 -10.93 -37.63 7.29
N GLN A 216 -11.27 -36.34 7.08
CA GLN A 216 -11.88 -35.28 7.93
C GLN A 216 -11.78 -35.29 9.48
N PRO A 217 -11.70 -34.11 10.16
CA PRO A 217 -12.34 -32.83 9.76
C PRO A 217 -11.53 -31.50 9.89
N THR A 218 -11.78 -30.59 8.93
CA THR A 218 -11.69 -29.09 8.94
C THR A 218 -10.37 -28.33 9.25
N VAL A 219 -9.82 -27.56 8.25
CA VAL A 219 -9.47 -26.09 8.22
C VAL A 219 -8.52 -25.75 7.02
N GLU A 220 -8.78 -24.64 6.31
CA GLU A 220 -8.22 -24.15 5.01
C GLU A 220 -6.84 -23.42 5.06
N LYS A 221 -6.07 -23.40 3.94
CA LYS A 221 -4.88 -22.54 3.69
C LYS A 221 -5.29 -21.21 3.02
N ASN A 222 -4.89 -20.08 3.62
CA ASN A 222 -5.23 -18.72 3.17
C ASN A 222 -4.43 -18.27 1.91
N ASN A 223 -5.15 -17.77 0.90
CA ASN A 223 -4.65 -16.94 -0.18
C ASN A 223 -4.19 -15.58 0.37
N LEU A 224 -2.88 -15.32 0.48
CA LEU A 224 -2.39 -14.01 0.93
C LEU A 224 -2.47 -13.00 -0.21
N SER A 225 -3.29 -11.98 0.00
CA SER A 225 -3.56 -10.90 -0.93
C SER A 225 -3.53 -9.57 -0.20
N PHE A 226 -3.16 -8.51 -0.90
CA PHE A 226 -3.33 -7.13 -0.44
C PHE A 226 -4.50 -6.50 -1.22
N ASN A 227 -5.55 -6.06 -0.53
CA ASN A 227 -6.80 -5.53 -1.12
C ASN A 227 -7.34 -6.37 -2.29
N GLY A 228 -7.39 -7.71 -2.14
CA GLY A 228 -7.88 -8.63 -3.17
C GLY A 228 -6.87 -9.00 -4.27
N ILE A 229 -5.66 -8.42 -4.24
CA ILE A 229 -4.61 -8.67 -5.23
C ILE A 229 -3.60 -9.66 -4.64
N PRO A 230 -3.36 -10.83 -5.27
CA PRO A 230 -2.28 -11.72 -4.87
C PRO A 230 -0.95 -10.96 -4.88
N TYR A 231 -0.17 -11.06 -3.80
CA TYR A 231 1.11 -10.36 -3.74
C TYR A 231 2.06 -10.72 -4.88
N SER A 232 1.94 -11.94 -5.44
CA SER A 232 2.66 -12.38 -6.64
C SER A 232 2.44 -11.46 -7.84
N LYS A 233 1.21 -11.01 -8.08
CA LYS A 233 0.87 -10.03 -9.14
C LYS A 233 1.54 -8.68 -8.87
N ILE A 234 1.46 -8.19 -7.63
CA ILE A 234 2.09 -6.93 -7.18
C ILE A 234 3.59 -6.96 -7.46
N ILE A 235 4.23 -8.08 -7.20
CA ILE A 235 5.66 -8.27 -7.40
C ILE A 235 6.03 -8.34 -8.89
N GLU A 236 5.24 -9.04 -9.70
CA GLU A 236 5.46 -9.16 -11.15
C GLU A 236 5.44 -7.79 -11.84
N GLU A 237 4.43 -6.98 -11.54
CA GLU A 237 4.29 -5.64 -12.12
C GLU A 237 5.36 -4.66 -11.58
N TRP A 238 5.79 -4.85 -10.32
CA TRP A 238 6.93 -4.13 -9.76
C TRP A 238 8.22 -4.41 -10.54
N TRP A 239 8.46 -5.66 -10.92
CA TRP A 239 9.60 -6.00 -11.79
C TRP A 239 9.46 -5.39 -13.18
N ARG A 240 8.28 -5.47 -13.80
CA ARG A 240 8.03 -4.90 -15.13
C ARG A 240 8.37 -3.40 -15.20
N ARG A 241 7.98 -2.61 -14.18
CA ARG A 241 8.21 -1.15 -14.14
C ARG A 241 9.61 -0.73 -13.71
N THR A 242 10.37 -1.62 -13.09
CA THR A 242 11.74 -1.33 -12.63
C THR A 242 12.83 -1.87 -13.55
N GLY A 243 12.48 -2.34 -14.76
CA GLY A 243 13.43 -2.82 -15.77
C GLY A 243 13.54 -4.35 -15.85
N GLY A 244 12.52 -5.09 -15.44
CA GLY A 244 12.46 -6.57 -15.52
C GLY A 244 13.04 -7.29 -14.30
N ILE A 245 13.06 -8.63 -14.34
CA ILE A 245 13.63 -9.47 -13.28
C ILE A 245 15.15 -9.20 -13.21
N PRO A 246 15.69 -8.87 -12.04
CA PRO A 246 17.08 -8.48 -11.88
C PRO A 246 18.02 -9.64 -12.16
N VAL A 247 19.07 -9.35 -12.92
CA VAL A 247 20.18 -10.27 -13.19
C VAL A 247 21.15 -10.32 -12.00
N GLU A 248 22.01 -11.34 -12.01
CA GLU A 248 22.77 -11.82 -10.85
C GLU A 248 23.55 -10.74 -10.06
N GLY A 249 24.02 -9.68 -10.74
CA GLY A 249 24.82 -8.60 -10.14
C GLY A 249 24.03 -7.52 -9.39
N GLU A 250 22.74 -7.35 -9.66
CA GLU A 250 21.89 -6.33 -9.00
C GLU A 250 20.74 -6.93 -8.15
N ARG A 251 20.64 -8.26 -8.14
CA ARG A 251 19.58 -9.07 -7.52
C ARG A 251 19.30 -8.72 -6.05
N ASN A 252 20.32 -8.72 -5.19
CA ASN A 252 20.12 -8.45 -3.75
C ASN A 252 19.69 -7.00 -3.47
N VAL A 253 20.25 -6.03 -4.21
CA VAL A 253 19.92 -4.62 -4.07
C VAL A 253 18.48 -4.37 -4.51
N ARG A 254 18.04 -5.01 -5.60
CA ARG A 254 16.69 -4.84 -6.12
C ARG A 254 15.65 -5.61 -5.30
N LEU A 255 15.98 -6.79 -4.75
CA LEU A 255 15.11 -7.49 -3.80
C LEU A 255 14.97 -6.76 -2.47
N HIS A 256 16.05 -6.14 -1.97
CA HIS A 256 15.94 -5.26 -0.81
C HIS A 256 15.04 -4.06 -1.09
N LYS A 257 15.20 -3.40 -2.25
CA LYS A 257 14.28 -2.34 -2.66
C LYS A 257 12.84 -2.85 -2.77
N LEU A 258 12.60 -4.05 -3.28
CA LEU A 258 11.27 -4.65 -3.33
C LEU A 258 10.70 -4.87 -1.92
N ALA A 259 11.46 -5.47 -1.00
CA ALA A 259 11.04 -5.69 0.39
C ALA A 259 10.73 -4.37 1.12
N VAL A 260 11.55 -3.33 0.92
CA VAL A 260 11.33 -1.97 1.44
C VAL A 260 10.03 -1.36 0.92
N ASN A 261 9.63 -1.69 -0.31
CA ASN A 261 8.35 -1.28 -0.86
C ASN A 261 7.22 -2.12 -0.24
N LEU A 262 7.26 -3.44 -0.38
CA LEU A 262 6.21 -4.35 0.07
C LEU A 262 5.93 -4.27 1.57
N ARG A 263 6.91 -3.90 2.41
CA ARG A 263 6.69 -3.82 3.86
C ARG A 263 5.61 -2.84 4.26
N ALA A 264 5.37 -1.81 3.43
CA ALA A 264 4.31 -0.84 3.67
C ALA A 264 2.90 -1.44 3.50
N ILE A 265 2.76 -2.52 2.70
CA ILE A 265 1.49 -3.20 2.41
C ILE A 265 1.36 -4.52 3.18
N CYS A 266 2.46 -5.05 3.71
CA CYS A 266 2.50 -6.20 4.63
C CYS A 266 2.43 -5.79 6.12
N ASP A 267 1.99 -4.57 6.47
CA ASP A 267 2.00 -4.02 7.85
C ASP A 267 3.35 -4.12 8.59
N ASN A 268 4.46 -4.13 7.85
CA ASN A 268 5.80 -4.39 8.36
C ASN A 268 5.96 -5.74 9.10
N LYS A 269 5.09 -6.72 8.83
CA LYS A 269 5.19 -8.08 9.39
C LYS A 269 6.20 -8.88 8.58
N ARG A 270 7.33 -9.22 9.21
CA ARG A 270 8.42 -10.04 8.64
C ARG A 270 7.91 -11.33 8.01
N GLU A 271 7.03 -12.02 8.72
CA GLU A 271 6.40 -13.28 8.33
C GLU A 271 5.64 -13.14 7.00
N VAL A 272 4.88 -12.05 6.84
CA VAL A 272 4.09 -11.79 5.62
C VAL A 272 5.01 -11.39 4.46
N LEU A 273 6.06 -10.61 4.70
CA LEU A 273 7.05 -10.25 3.67
C LEU A 273 7.81 -11.44 3.13
N LEU A 274 8.20 -12.35 4.03
CA LEU A 274 8.88 -13.60 3.67
C LEU A 274 7.99 -14.51 2.85
N GLN A 275 6.70 -14.56 3.18
CA GLN A 275 5.71 -15.34 2.45
C GLN A 275 5.44 -14.80 1.04
N VAL A 276 5.69 -13.52 0.78
CA VAL A 276 5.33 -12.89 -0.51
C VAL A 276 6.54 -12.61 -1.41
N MET A 277 7.70 -12.30 -0.85
CA MET A 277 8.88 -11.88 -1.61
C MET A 277 9.41 -12.96 -2.59
N PRO A 278 9.82 -12.60 -3.82
CA PRO A 278 10.33 -13.57 -4.79
C PRO A 278 11.78 -13.93 -4.48
N ARG A 279 12.14 -15.18 -4.73
CA ARG A 279 13.47 -15.69 -4.40
C ARG A 279 14.52 -15.36 -5.44
N LEU A 280 14.16 -15.38 -6.73
CA LEU A 280 15.07 -15.11 -7.87
C LEU A 280 16.41 -15.87 -7.79
N GLY A 281 16.40 -17.10 -7.23
CA GLY A 281 17.58 -17.93 -7.03
C GLY A 281 18.36 -17.68 -5.74
N LEU A 282 17.82 -16.91 -4.79
CA LEU A 282 18.33 -16.80 -3.42
C LEU A 282 17.72 -17.88 -2.51
N SER A 283 18.50 -18.27 -1.51
CA SER A 283 18.04 -19.11 -0.39
C SER A 283 17.05 -18.37 0.51
N GLU A 284 16.23 -19.11 1.28
CA GLU A 284 15.33 -18.49 2.25
C GLU A 284 16.06 -17.63 3.26
N GLN A 285 17.27 -18.04 3.66
CA GLN A 285 18.08 -17.27 4.58
C GLN A 285 18.53 -15.93 3.98
N GLU A 286 18.88 -15.90 2.69
CA GLU A 286 19.24 -14.66 1.99
C GLU A 286 18.04 -13.74 1.79
N LEU A 287 16.88 -14.30 1.45
CA LEU A 287 15.63 -13.53 1.34
C LEU A 287 15.18 -13.01 2.71
N ALA A 288 15.27 -13.81 3.76
CA ALA A 288 15.02 -13.45 5.15
C ALA A 288 15.93 -12.31 5.60
N ASN A 289 17.22 -12.37 5.29
CA ASN A 289 18.15 -11.29 5.60
C ASN A 289 17.80 -9.99 4.86
N ILE A 290 17.34 -10.10 3.60
CA ILE A 290 16.86 -8.96 2.81
C ILE A 290 15.58 -8.37 3.41
N VAL A 291 14.63 -9.20 3.82
CA VAL A 291 13.38 -8.79 4.48
C VAL A 291 13.66 -8.19 5.87
N ASP A 292 14.52 -8.81 6.65
CA ASP A 292 14.94 -8.33 7.97
C ASP A 292 15.64 -6.99 7.88
N SER A 293 16.53 -6.83 6.90
CA SER A 293 17.15 -5.53 6.59
C SER A 293 16.10 -4.49 6.20
N ALA A 294 15.10 -4.87 5.41
CA ALA A 294 14.01 -3.99 5.04
C ALA A 294 13.08 -3.65 6.23
N CYS A 295 12.85 -4.54 7.19
CA CYS A 295 11.95 -4.34 8.33
C CYS A 295 12.57 -3.55 9.50
N LYS A 296 13.89 -3.32 9.51
CA LYS A 296 14.59 -2.55 10.56
C LYS A 296 14.06 -1.13 10.75
N GLU A 297 13.60 -0.48 9.69
CA GLU A 297 13.01 0.85 9.75
C GLU A 297 11.49 0.80 9.58
N ASN A 298 10.76 1.51 10.45
CA ASN A 298 9.31 1.63 10.33
C ASN A 298 8.90 2.25 8.97
N PRO A 299 7.82 1.75 8.33
CA PRO A 299 7.36 2.29 7.05
C PRO A 299 6.98 3.77 7.15
N LYS A 300 7.45 4.61 6.22
CA LYS A 300 7.04 6.03 6.09
C LYS A 300 5.86 6.21 5.13
N GLY A 301 4.93 5.24 5.15
CA GLY A 301 3.81 5.11 4.20
C GLY A 301 4.19 4.48 2.86
N PHE A 302 3.22 4.34 1.94
CA PHE A 302 3.45 3.73 0.63
C PHE A 302 4.44 4.54 -0.22
N SER A 303 5.34 3.84 -0.92
CA SER A 303 6.19 4.51 -1.89
C SER A 303 5.37 5.00 -3.08
N LYS A 304 5.89 6.01 -3.80
CA LYS A 304 5.23 6.49 -5.01
C LYS A 304 5.05 5.36 -6.05
N HIS A 305 6.00 4.45 -6.11
CA HIS A 305 6.04 3.38 -7.09
C HIS A 305 5.06 2.23 -6.77
N LEU A 306 5.06 1.76 -5.52
CA LEU A 306 4.21 0.65 -5.09
C LEU A 306 2.73 0.99 -5.11
N SER A 307 2.36 2.22 -4.74
CA SER A 307 0.96 2.67 -4.85
C SER A 307 0.44 2.59 -6.29
N SER A 308 1.27 2.91 -7.29
CA SER A 308 0.89 2.81 -8.71
C SER A 308 0.83 1.37 -9.21
N ILE A 309 1.51 0.42 -8.58
CA ILE A 309 1.45 -0.99 -8.97
C ILE A 309 0.20 -1.63 -8.40
N ILE A 310 -0.15 -1.29 -7.16
CA ILE A 310 -1.35 -1.80 -6.50
C ILE A 310 -2.59 -1.45 -7.29
N TYR A 311 -2.87 -0.18 -7.64
CA TYR A 311 -4.14 0.04 -8.33
C TYR A 311 -4.21 -0.50 -9.75
N ASP A 312 -3.09 -0.67 -10.46
CA ASP A 312 -3.13 -1.22 -11.81
C ASP A 312 -3.34 -2.75 -11.77
N LEU A 313 -3.22 -3.37 -10.60
CA LEU A 313 -3.43 -4.80 -10.35
C LEU A 313 -4.65 -5.11 -9.51
N THR A 314 -5.34 -4.11 -8.97
CA THR A 314 -6.65 -4.29 -8.34
C THR A 314 -7.57 -4.93 -9.37
N PRO A 315 -7.99 -6.20 -9.21
CA PRO A 315 -8.95 -6.78 -10.13
C PRO A 315 -10.25 -5.99 -9.97
N VAL A 316 -10.79 -5.48 -11.09
CA VAL A 316 -12.23 -5.22 -11.18
C VAL A 316 -12.86 -6.59 -10.98
N LYS A 317 -13.58 -6.79 -9.86
CA LYS A 317 -14.17 -8.09 -9.53
C LYS A 317 -14.96 -8.62 -10.75
N GLU A 318 -14.63 -9.82 -11.23
CA GLU A 318 -15.65 -10.68 -11.84
C GLU A 318 -16.40 -11.30 -10.67
N GLU A 319 -17.40 -10.54 -10.29
CA GLU A 319 -18.43 -10.87 -9.36
C GLU A 319 -19.24 -12.08 -9.87
N GLU A 320 -19.95 -12.74 -8.97
CA GLU A 320 -20.87 -13.87 -9.16
C GLU A 320 -22.06 -13.54 -10.11
N GLU A 321 -21.89 -12.85 -11.24
CA GLU A 321 -22.85 -11.79 -11.59
C GLU A 321 -23.33 -11.04 -10.32
N GLU A 322 -22.46 -10.82 -9.30
CA GLU A 322 -22.64 -9.54 -8.60
C GLU A 322 -22.45 -8.49 -9.72
N LYS A 323 -23.36 -7.54 -9.84
CA LYS A 323 -23.24 -6.53 -10.90
C LYS A 323 -22.06 -5.67 -10.53
N VAL A 324 -20.93 -5.74 -11.26
CA VAL A 324 -19.82 -4.75 -11.13
C VAL A 324 -20.53 -3.43 -11.01
N GLU A 325 -20.50 -2.82 -9.81
CA GLU A 325 -21.55 -1.87 -9.45
C GLU A 325 -21.37 -0.66 -10.35
N THR A 326 -21.99 -0.65 -11.52
CA THR A 326 -21.70 0.36 -12.54
C THR A 326 -22.16 1.70 -11.99
N PRO A 327 -21.48 2.80 -12.33
CA PRO A 327 -21.98 4.11 -11.98
C PRO A 327 -23.46 4.24 -12.35
N PRO A 328 -24.28 4.96 -11.55
CA PRO A 328 -25.69 5.16 -11.84
C PRO A 328 -25.93 5.56 -13.30
N GLU A 329 -26.88 4.90 -13.97
CA GLU A 329 -27.16 5.15 -15.37
C GLU A 329 -27.65 6.58 -15.60
N MET A 330 -27.12 7.24 -16.62
CA MET A 330 -27.48 8.62 -16.95
C MET A 330 -28.96 8.72 -17.36
N PRO A 331 -29.71 9.74 -16.88
CA PRO A 331 -31.12 9.91 -17.25
C PRO A 331 -31.31 10.03 -18.75
N LYS A 332 -32.35 9.37 -19.29
CA LYS A 332 -32.70 9.43 -20.71
C LYS A 332 -33.07 10.84 -21.18
N LYS A 333 -33.71 11.62 -20.31
CA LYS A 333 -34.09 13.01 -20.58
C LYS A 333 -33.14 13.95 -19.85
N LEU A 334 -32.38 14.72 -20.61
CA LEU A 334 -31.36 15.63 -20.10
C LEU A 334 -31.76 17.09 -20.31
N PRO A 335 -31.23 18.02 -19.50
CA PRO A 335 -31.32 19.45 -19.78
C PRO A 335 -30.76 19.77 -21.17
N LYS A 336 -31.43 20.65 -21.91
CA LYS A 336 -31.08 20.95 -23.32
C LYS A 336 -29.60 21.32 -23.51
N LEU A 337 -29.04 22.11 -22.60
CA LEU A 337 -27.62 22.47 -22.63
C LEU A 337 -26.71 21.23 -22.50
N ILE A 338 -27.02 20.31 -21.57
CA ILE A 338 -26.25 19.09 -21.40
C ILE A 338 -26.40 18.18 -22.62
N GLN A 339 -27.63 18.05 -23.14
CA GLN A 339 -27.90 17.27 -24.35
C GLN A 339 -27.09 17.79 -25.55
N LEU A 340 -27.00 19.11 -25.72
CA LEU A 340 -26.17 19.75 -26.73
C LEU A 340 -24.69 19.41 -26.51
N LEU A 341 -24.16 19.66 -25.31
CA LEU A 341 -22.73 19.50 -24.99
C LEU A 341 -22.20 18.06 -25.13
N ILE A 342 -23.08 17.06 -25.03
CA ILE A 342 -22.71 15.64 -25.23
C ILE A 342 -23.13 15.10 -26.60
N SER A 343 -23.75 15.90 -27.46
CA SER A 343 -24.36 15.45 -28.73
C SER A 343 -23.34 14.85 -29.72
N ARG A 344 -22.08 15.29 -29.66
CA ARG A 344 -20.97 14.79 -30.48
C ARG A 344 -20.08 13.80 -29.73
N THR A 345 -20.46 13.44 -28.51
CA THR A 345 -19.70 12.57 -27.62
C THR A 345 -20.26 11.14 -27.68
N PRO A 346 -19.42 10.12 -27.91
CA PRO A 346 -19.81 8.71 -27.81
C PRO A 346 -20.43 8.36 -26.46
N ASP A 347 -21.39 7.44 -26.43
CA ASP A 347 -22.18 7.11 -25.22
C ASP A 347 -21.33 6.80 -23.99
N VAL A 348 -20.25 6.03 -24.16
CA VAL A 348 -19.31 5.67 -23.10
C VAL A 348 -18.66 6.88 -22.39
N TYR A 349 -18.51 8.00 -23.08
CA TYR A 349 -17.88 9.21 -22.55
C TYR A 349 -18.91 10.27 -22.09
N LYS A 350 -20.20 10.09 -22.41
CA LYS A 350 -21.24 11.08 -22.10
C LYS A 350 -21.33 11.42 -20.61
N PRO A 351 -21.29 10.45 -19.66
CA PRO A 351 -21.29 10.77 -18.23
C PRO A 351 -20.11 11.64 -17.80
N ALA A 352 -18.89 11.29 -18.24
CA ALA A 352 -17.68 12.04 -17.92
C ALA A 352 -17.75 13.48 -18.45
N VAL A 353 -18.17 13.66 -19.71
CA VAL A 353 -18.36 14.99 -20.31
C VAL A 353 -19.45 15.78 -19.58
N ALA A 354 -20.58 15.16 -19.26
CA ALA A 354 -21.69 15.82 -18.58
C ALA A 354 -21.30 16.38 -17.20
N HIS A 355 -20.32 15.76 -16.50
CA HIS A 355 -19.75 16.31 -15.28
C HIS A 355 -18.68 17.38 -15.53
N ALA A 356 -17.79 17.17 -16.50
CA ALA A 356 -16.60 17.99 -16.72
C ALA A 356 -16.86 19.37 -17.38
N VAL A 357 -18.02 19.56 -18.01
CA VAL A 357 -18.38 20.87 -18.61
C VAL A 357 -18.70 21.96 -17.58
N PHE A 358 -19.04 21.58 -16.35
CA PHE A 358 -19.53 22.51 -15.34
C PHE A 358 -18.50 23.53 -14.86
N PRO A 359 -17.24 23.18 -14.55
CA PRO A 359 -16.21 24.17 -14.20
C PRO A 359 -16.02 25.27 -15.26
N SER A 360 -16.00 24.92 -16.55
CA SER A 360 -15.87 25.89 -17.65
C SER A 360 -17.13 26.73 -17.83
N LEU A 361 -18.32 26.14 -17.71
CA LEU A 361 -19.58 26.91 -17.75
C LEU A 361 -19.63 27.90 -16.59
N ALA A 362 -19.26 27.45 -15.40
CA ALA A 362 -19.32 28.26 -14.19
C ALA A 362 -18.32 29.43 -14.19
N ALA A 363 -17.24 29.35 -15.00
CA ALA A 363 -16.31 30.46 -15.18
C ALA A 363 -16.96 31.73 -15.78
N HIS A 364 -18.15 31.59 -16.39
CA HIS A 364 -18.94 32.69 -16.97
C HIS A 364 -19.84 33.40 -15.96
N LEU A 365 -20.10 32.80 -14.78
CA LEU A 365 -21.01 33.33 -13.77
C LEU A 365 -20.32 34.36 -12.85
N TYR A 366 -19.96 35.50 -13.44
CA TYR A 366 -19.30 36.60 -12.72
C TYR A 366 -20.26 37.32 -11.77
N LYS A 367 -19.86 37.46 -10.48
CA LYS A 367 -20.66 38.15 -9.44
C LYS A 367 -22.08 37.59 -9.25
N VAL A 368 -22.28 36.31 -9.54
CA VAL A 368 -23.55 35.60 -9.30
C VAL A 368 -23.48 34.80 -8.02
N ARG A 369 -24.52 34.88 -7.19
CA ARG A 369 -24.63 34.14 -5.93
C ARG A 369 -25.96 33.42 -5.81
N PHE A 370 -25.93 32.27 -5.14
CA PHE A 370 -27.09 31.45 -4.86
C PHE A 370 -27.18 31.19 -3.36
N ARG A 371 -28.38 31.20 -2.80
CA ARG A 371 -28.61 30.93 -1.37
C ARG A 371 -28.83 29.43 -1.13
N TYR A 372 -27.93 28.81 -0.37
CA TYR A 372 -28.03 27.40 0.01
C TYR A 372 -28.97 27.22 1.22
N ILE A 373 -29.30 25.97 1.54
CA ILE A 373 -30.29 25.60 2.56
C ILE A 373 -29.88 25.97 3.99
N ASP A 374 -28.58 26.17 4.22
CA ASP A 374 -28.01 26.70 5.47
C ASP A 374 -27.99 28.25 5.52
N ASN A 375 -28.64 28.89 4.54
CA ASN A 375 -28.75 30.34 4.36
C ASN A 375 -27.42 31.04 3.98
N VAL A 376 -26.38 30.28 3.62
CA VAL A 376 -25.11 30.83 3.13
C VAL A 376 -25.19 31.10 1.63
N LEU A 377 -24.62 32.22 1.18
CA LEU A 377 -24.50 32.56 -0.24
C LEU A 377 -23.26 31.91 -0.83
N HIS A 378 -23.44 31.15 -1.91
CA HIS A 378 -22.38 30.50 -2.67
C HIS A 378 -22.25 31.11 -4.07
N GLU A 379 -21.02 31.29 -4.53
CA GLU A 379 -20.72 31.53 -5.94
C GLU A 379 -20.53 30.18 -6.67
N ALA A 380 -20.54 30.18 -8.00
CA ALA A 380 -20.44 28.95 -8.80
C ALA A 380 -19.01 28.38 -8.85
N THR A 381 -18.42 28.05 -7.70
CA THR A 381 -17.14 27.34 -7.68
C THR A 381 -17.37 25.85 -7.91
N LEU A 382 -16.94 25.34 -9.06
CA LEU A 382 -17.05 23.95 -9.45
C LEU A 382 -15.69 23.44 -9.92
N MET A 383 -15.28 22.31 -9.34
CA MET A 383 -14.03 21.62 -9.65
C MET A 383 -14.36 20.18 -10.03
N ASN A 384 -13.66 19.63 -11.02
CA ASN A 384 -13.90 18.26 -11.46
C ASN A 384 -12.60 17.50 -11.73
N VAL A 385 -12.54 16.27 -11.24
CA VAL A 385 -11.47 15.31 -11.55
C VAL A 385 -12.08 14.11 -12.26
N LEU A 386 -11.67 13.90 -13.52
CA LEU A 386 -11.94 12.68 -14.26
C LEU A 386 -10.86 11.64 -13.94
N MET A 387 -11.25 10.59 -13.22
CA MET A 387 -10.38 9.47 -12.88
C MET A 387 -10.82 8.25 -13.68
N ALA A 388 -9.99 7.77 -14.61
CA ALA A 388 -10.28 6.58 -15.42
C ALA A 388 -9.02 5.83 -15.85
N GLY A 389 -9.17 4.58 -16.28
CA GLY A 389 -8.08 3.71 -16.72
C GLY A 389 -7.14 4.32 -17.77
N THR A 390 -5.93 3.79 -17.88
CA THR A 390 -4.96 4.23 -18.89
C THR A 390 -5.52 3.97 -20.29
N GLY A 391 -5.43 4.96 -21.18
CA GLY A 391 -5.98 4.83 -22.54
C GLY A 391 -7.52 4.91 -22.64
N ALA A 392 -8.25 5.11 -21.54
CA ALA A 392 -9.72 5.18 -21.52
C ALA A 392 -10.33 6.39 -22.25
N GLY A 393 -9.56 7.18 -23.01
CA GLY A 393 -10.10 8.34 -23.73
C GLY A 393 -10.40 9.55 -22.86
N LYS A 394 -9.66 9.78 -21.77
CA LYS A 394 -9.88 10.90 -20.82
C LYS A 394 -9.88 12.31 -21.44
N ASP A 395 -9.31 12.46 -22.64
CA ASP A 395 -9.35 13.72 -23.39
C ASP A 395 -10.73 14.01 -24.02
N CYS A 396 -11.72 13.13 -23.84
CA CYS A 396 -13.10 13.30 -24.31
C CYS A 396 -13.75 14.62 -23.89
N ILE A 397 -13.29 15.22 -22.80
CA ILE A 397 -13.81 16.47 -22.24
C ILE A 397 -13.29 17.72 -22.99
N SER A 398 -12.22 17.60 -23.78
CA SER A 398 -11.52 18.73 -24.38
C SER A 398 -12.35 19.54 -25.35
N GLN A 399 -12.96 18.89 -26.34
CA GLN A 399 -13.71 19.60 -27.38
C GLN A 399 -14.90 20.38 -26.78
N PRO A 400 -15.79 19.78 -25.96
CA PRO A 400 -16.85 20.53 -25.30
C PRO A 400 -16.34 21.74 -24.50
N ILE A 401 -15.28 21.57 -23.71
CA ILE A 401 -14.66 22.66 -22.94
C ILE A 401 -14.11 23.76 -23.86
N ASN A 402 -13.49 23.40 -24.99
CA ASN A 402 -12.93 24.36 -25.93
C ASN A 402 -14.00 25.29 -26.50
N TYR A 403 -15.17 24.77 -26.84
CA TYR A 403 -16.29 25.57 -27.33
C TYR A 403 -16.93 26.41 -26.22
N ILE A 404 -17.02 25.88 -24.98
CA ILE A 404 -17.51 26.66 -23.83
C ILE A 404 -16.59 27.85 -23.53
N MET A 405 -15.28 27.68 -23.61
CA MET A 405 -14.29 28.71 -23.24
C MET A 405 -13.91 29.64 -24.40
N ALA A 406 -14.48 29.47 -25.59
CA ALA A 406 -14.04 30.16 -26.81
C ALA A 406 -14.12 31.69 -26.70
N ASP A 407 -15.18 32.22 -26.09
CA ASP A 407 -15.36 33.66 -25.89
C ASP A 407 -14.39 34.24 -24.84
N ILE A 408 -14.13 33.51 -23.75
CA ILE A 408 -13.13 33.86 -22.74
C ILE A 408 -11.74 33.89 -23.38
N ARG A 409 -11.37 32.84 -24.12
CA ARG A 409 -10.06 32.75 -24.80
C ARG A 409 -9.82 33.90 -25.76
N LYS A 410 -10.85 34.30 -26.51
CA LYS A 410 -10.78 35.45 -27.41
C LYS A 410 -10.47 36.74 -26.65
N ARG A 411 -11.09 36.98 -25.49
CA ARG A 411 -10.80 38.15 -24.63
C ARG A 411 -9.41 38.05 -24.00
N ASP A 412 -9.03 36.87 -23.55
CA ASP A 412 -7.73 36.62 -22.92
C ASP A 412 -6.58 36.82 -23.92
N GLU A 413 -6.75 36.46 -25.20
CA GLU A 413 -5.75 36.66 -26.25
C GLU A 413 -5.36 38.14 -26.39
N GLU A 414 -6.33 39.05 -26.41
CA GLU A 414 -6.10 40.49 -26.46
C GLU A 414 -5.30 40.98 -25.24
N ASN A 415 -5.64 40.50 -24.04
CA ASN A 415 -4.96 40.87 -22.80
C ASN A 415 -3.56 40.25 -22.68
N LEU A 416 -3.36 39.03 -23.17
CA LEU A 416 -2.06 38.37 -23.26
C LEU A 416 -1.13 39.11 -24.23
N GLN A 417 -1.65 39.61 -25.36
CA GLN A 417 -0.88 40.44 -26.29
C GLN A 417 -0.44 41.76 -25.62
N ARG A 418 -1.34 42.44 -24.91
CA ARG A 418 -1.01 43.64 -24.11
C ARG A 418 0.07 43.36 -23.07
N GLU A 419 -0.04 42.24 -22.34
CA GLU A 419 0.97 41.82 -21.38
C GLU A 419 2.33 41.54 -22.04
N LYS A 420 2.33 40.86 -23.20
CA LYS A 420 3.54 40.52 -23.94
C LYS A 420 4.28 41.76 -24.43
N GLN A 421 3.56 42.73 -24.99
CA GLN A 421 4.13 44.02 -25.43
C GLN A 421 4.79 44.74 -24.25
N TRP A 422 4.11 44.82 -23.11
CA TRP A 422 4.68 45.40 -21.90
C TRP A 422 5.94 44.67 -21.42
N LYS A 423 5.94 43.33 -21.37
CA LYS A 423 7.12 42.53 -20.99
C LYS A 423 8.31 42.81 -21.91
N GLN A 424 8.10 42.92 -23.22
CA GLN A 424 9.14 43.25 -24.19
C GLN A 424 9.70 44.67 -23.99
N GLU A 425 8.83 45.66 -23.75
CA GLU A 425 9.23 47.04 -23.44
C GLU A 425 10.07 47.12 -22.16
N VAL A 426 9.66 46.40 -21.10
CA VAL A 426 10.38 46.40 -19.82
C VAL A 426 11.73 45.69 -19.92
N ASN A 427 11.80 44.56 -20.64
CA ASN A 427 13.03 43.79 -20.80
C ASN A 427 14.04 44.46 -21.75
N SER A 428 13.59 45.28 -22.70
CA SER A 428 14.48 46.06 -23.57
C SER A 428 15.13 47.27 -22.87
N LYS A 429 14.65 47.64 -21.68
CA LYS A 429 15.20 48.72 -20.86
C LYS A 429 16.15 48.17 -19.78
N GLY A 430 17.35 48.76 -19.70
CA GLY A 430 18.34 48.43 -18.66
C GLY A 430 17.83 48.69 -17.22
N ALA A 431 18.44 48.04 -16.23
CA ALA A 431 17.99 48.04 -14.83
C ALA A 431 17.85 49.44 -14.19
N ASN A 432 18.60 50.43 -14.65
CA ASN A 432 18.60 51.80 -14.15
C ASN A 432 17.68 52.76 -14.93
N LYS A 433 16.84 52.26 -15.84
CA LYS A 433 15.89 53.07 -16.61
C LYS A 433 14.48 52.94 -16.07
N ASP A 434 13.69 54.00 -16.25
CA ASP A 434 12.29 54.05 -15.84
C ASP A 434 11.49 53.00 -16.63
N LYS A 435 11.09 51.95 -15.91
CA LYS A 435 10.32 50.82 -16.43
C LYS A 435 8.85 51.22 -16.42
N ARG A 436 8.18 51.01 -17.55
CA ARG A 436 6.74 51.28 -17.67
C ARG A 436 5.99 50.42 -16.65
N GLN A 437 5.03 51.02 -15.96
CA GLN A 437 4.17 50.29 -15.03
C GLN A 437 3.36 49.22 -15.77
N ARG A 438 3.01 48.16 -15.05
CA ARG A 438 2.20 47.06 -15.59
C ARG A 438 0.84 47.60 -16.05
N PRO A 439 0.35 47.25 -17.25
CA PRO A 439 -0.92 47.76 -17.76
C PRO A 439 -2.08 47.40 -16.83
N GLU A 440 -2.99 48.35 -16.60
CA GLU A 440 -4.21 48.12 -15.84
C GLU A 440 -5.26 47.37 -16.69
N GLY A 441 -6.18 46.67 -16.01
CA GLY A 441 -7.29 45.95 -16.65
C GLY A 441 -6.85 44.75 -17.51
N LEU A 442 -5.82 44.01 -17.07
CA LEU A 442 -5.37 42.76 -17.71
C LEU A 442 -6.19 41.57 -17.18
N ILE A 443 -7.46 41.50 -17.56
CA ILE A 443 -8.32 40.38 -17.16
C ILE A 443 -7.95 39.17 -18.01
N ILE A 444 -7.29 38.17 -17.39
CA ILE A 444 -6.96 36.89 -18.01
C ILE A 444 -7.57 35.80 -17.13
N GLN A 445 -8.56 35.08 -17.66
CA GLN A 445 -9.31 34.08 -16.91
C GLN A 445 -8.73 32.68 -17.08
N GLU A 446 -8.40 32.26 -18.29
CA GLU A 446 -7.76 30.96 -18.52
C GLU A 446 -6.27 31.08 -18.21
N VAL A 447 -5.81 30.25 -17.27
CA VAL A 447 -4.44 30.31 -16.77
C VAL A 447 -3.77 28.94 -16.81
N ASP A 448 -2.47 28.94 -17.04
CA ASP A 448 -1.66 27.73 -17.07
C ASP A 448 -1.53 27.10 -15.68
N PRO A 449 -1.57 25.76 -15.57
CA PRO A 449 -1.38 25.10 -14.28
C PRO A 449 0.05 25.22 -13.75
N ASP A 450 1.04 25.43 -14.63
CA ASP A 450 2.45 25.64 -14.26
C ASP A 450 2.70 27.09 -13.86
N MET A 451 2.21 27.48 -12.68
CA MET A 451 2.45 28.80 -12.13
C MET A 451 2.84 28.77 -10.65
N THR A 452 3.64 29.75 -10.25
CA THR A 452 4.00 29.95 -8.85
C THR A 452 2.84 30.57 -8.07
N ASN A 453 2.78 30.34 -6.76
CA ASN A 453 1.73 30.93 -5.92
C ASN A 453 1.66 32.49 -6.00
N PRO A 454 2.77 33.25 -6.03
CA PRO A 454 2.69 34.69 -6.28
C PRO A 454 2.06 35.06 -7.61
N ALA A 455 2.33 34.30 -8.67
CA ALA A 455 1.69 34.50 -9.97
C ALA A 455 0.18 34.21 -9.91
N PHE A 456 -0.22 33.16 -9.20
CA PHE A 456 -1.64 32.85 -8.94
C PHE A 456 -2.37 33.98 -8.22
N VAL A 457 -1.79 34.50 -7.13
CA VAL A 457 -2.39 35.61 -6.36
C VAL A 457 -2.51 36.87 -7.23
N MET A 458 -1.48 37.19 -8.03
CA MET A 458 -1.52 38.32 -8.97
C MET A 458 -2.60 38.14 -10.04
N ARG A 459 -2.69 36.96 -10.68
CA ARG A 459 -3.75 36.66 -11.66
C ARG A 459 -5.15 36.77 -11.06
N MET A 460 -5.34 36.28 -9.83
CA MET A 460 -6.62 36.37 -9.14
C MET A 460 -7.00 37.82 -8.80
N ALA A 461 -6.03 38.67 -8.46
CA ALA A 461 -6.26 40.10 -8.24
C ALA A 461 -6.62 40.81 -9.55
N GLU A 462 -5.92 40.50 -10.64
CA GLU A 462 -6.13 41.09 -11.98
C GLU A 462 -7.44 40.66 -12.64
N ALA A 463 -7.96 39.49 -12.28
CA ALA A 463 -9.23 38.99 -12.80
C ALA A 463 -10.44 39.85 -12.40
N ASP A 464 -10.29 40.84 -11.50
CA ASP A 464 -11.36 41.73 -11.04
C ASP A 464 -12.62 40.97 -10.58
N GLY A 465 -12.38 39.85 -9.88
CA GLY A 465 -13.41 38.95 -9.39
C GLY A 465 -14.03 38.00 -10.41
N HIS A 466 -13.57 37.99 -11.66
CA HIS A 466 -13.87 36.90 -12.59
C HIS A 466 -13.28 35.58 -12.07
N PHE A 467 -13.87 34.47 -12.48
CA PHE A 467 -13.32 33.16 -12.17
C PHE A 467 -12.10 32.89 -13.06
N LEU A 468 -11.02 32.45 -12.44
CA LEU A 468 -9.95 31.78 -13.16
C LEU A 468 -10.39 30.37 -13.56
N TYR A 469 -9.89 29.91 -14.71
CA TYR A 469 -10.12 28.57 -15.23
C TYR A 469 -8.82 27.89 -15.65
N THR A 470 -8.71 26.59 -15.35
CA THR A 470 -7.61 25.76 -15.84
C THR A 470 -8.09 24.35 -16.19
N LYS A 471 -7.67 23.81 -17.33
CA LYS A 471 -7.74 22.38 -17.64
C LYS A 471 -6.36 21.75 -17.49
N MET A 472 -6.28 20.69 -16.70
CA MET A 472 -5.08 19.89 -16.50
C MET A 472 -5.26 18.52 -17.13
N ASN A 473 -4.22 18.07 -17.85
CA ASN A 473 -4.19 16.71 -18.36
C ASN A 473 -3.81 15.71 -17.26
N GLU A 474 -3.16 16.19 -16.20
CA GLU A 474 -2.74 15.40 -15.05
C GLU A 474 -2.90 16.17 -13.74
N ILE A 475 -3.48 15.54 -12.71
CA ILE A 475 -3.77 16.21 -11.42
C ILE A 475 -2.52 16.75 -10.70
N ASP A 476 -1.35 16.15 -10.91
CA ASP A 476 -0.11 16.59 -10.27
C ASP A 476 0.48 17.86 -10.88
N GLN A 477 -0.05 18.36 -12.01
CA GLN A 477 0.28 19.70 -12.51
C GLN A 477 -0.06 20.80 -11.50
N PHE A 478 -1.04 20.54 -10.62
CA PHE A 478 -1.43 21.46 -9.55
C PHE A 478 -0.33 21.62 -8.47
N ASP A 479 0.67 20.75 -8.43
CA ASP A 479 1.79 20.86 -7.48
C ASP A 479 2.70 22.07 -7.75
N ALA A 480 2.62 22.70 -8.93
CA ALA A 480 3.30 23.99 -9.19
C ALA A 480 2.87 25.08 -8.19
N LEU A 481 1.62 25.04 -7.73
CA LEU A 481 1.06 25.96 -6.73
C LEU A 481 1.51 25.66 -5.28
N ARG A 482 2.21 24.55 -5.04
CA ARG A 482 2.69 24.15 -3.71
C ARG A 482 3.76 25.11 -3.14
N GLY A 483 4.53 25.76 -4.03
CA GLY A 483 5.67 26.61 -3.69
C GLY A 483 6.91 25.84 -3.21
N SER A 484 8.03 26.54 -2.99
CA SER A 484 9.35 25.95 -2.69
C SER A 484 9.48 25.29 -1.30
N SER A 485 8.42 25.30 -0.49
CA SER A 485 8.41 24.70 0.85
C SER A 485 7.51 23.45 0.85
N LYS A 486 7.77 22.48 1.73
CA LYS A 486 7.03 21.20 1.86
C LYS A 486 5.52 21.34 2.19
N GLY A 487 4.91 22.51 2.03
CA GLY A 487 3.52 22.80 2.38
C GLY A 487 2.49 22.08 1.51
N SER A 488 1.22 22.12 1.92
CA SER A 488 0.03 21.59 1.24
C SER A 488 -0.86 22.71 0.67
N GLN A 489 -0.23 23.83 0.26
CA GLN A 489 -0.92 25.06 -0.14
C GLN A 489 -1.93 24.84 -1.27
N GLN A 490 -1.64 23.94 -2.18
CA GLN A 490 -2.49 23.66 -3.32
C GLN A 490 -3.81 22.99 -2.88
N PHE A 491 -3.78 22.10 -1.88
CA PHE A 491 -5.00 21.56 -1.26
C PHE A 491 -5.77 22.63 -0.48
N GLN A 492 -5.06 23.56 0.16
CA GLN A 492 -5.70 24.71 0.81
C GLN A 492 -6.42 25.60 -0.20
N ILE A 493 -5.83 25.86 -1.37
CA ILE A 493 -6.47 26.60 -2.47
C ILE A 493 -7.75 25.88 -2.92
N MET A 494 -7.72 24.55 -3.09
CA MET A 494 -8.91 23.77 -3.44
C MET A 494 -10.03 23.93 -2.40
N CYS A 495 -9.70 23.86 -1.10
CA CYS A 495 -10.70 24.05 -0.05
C CYS A 495 -11.25 25.47 -0.01
N LEU A 496 -10.36 26.47 -0.04
CA LEU A 496 -10.74 27.88 0.04
C LEU A 496 -11.56 28.33 -1.16
N ALA A 497 -11.27 27.85 -2.37
CA ALA A 497 -12.06 28.16 -3.57
C ALA A 497 -13.55 27.81 -3.39
N PHE A 498 -13.82 26.68 -2.73
CA PHE A 498 -15.18 26.20 -2.47
C PHE A 498 -15.87 26.94 -1.31
N ASP A 499 -15.10 27.35 -0.30
CA ASP A 499 -15.63 27.91 0.94
C ASP A 499 -16.02 29.40 0.74
N PRO A 500 -17.29 29.78 1.02
CA PRO A 500 -17.76 31.15 0.87
C PRO A 500 -16.99 32.16 1.74
N GLY A 501 -16.80 33.38 1.22
CA GLY A 501 -16.17 34.48 1.97
C GLY A 501 -14.69 34.26 2.28
N ASN A 502 -14.04 33.33 1.56
CA ASN A 502 -12.62 33.04 1.73
C ASN A 502 -11.73 34.27 1.49
N ARG A 503 -10.57 34.26 2.13
CA ARG A 503 -9.51 35.26 1.91
C ARG A 503 -8.18 34.53 1.83
N TYR A 504 -7.45 34.78 0.75
CA TYR A 504 -6.17 34.17 0.48
C TYR A 504 -5.16 35.22 0.05
N GLY A 505 -3.90 35.02 0.41
CA GLY A 505 -2.85 35.99 0.11
C GLY A 505 -1.68 35.87 1.06
N GLN A 506 -0.62 36.59 0.73
CA GLN A 506 0.60 36.64 1.56
C GLN A 506 1.01 38.10 1.72
N THR A 507 1.47 38.44 2.93
CA THR A 507 2.12 39.72 3.19
C THR A 507 3.62 39.50 3.16
N ARG A 508 4.33 40.17 2.24
CA ARG A 508 5.79 40.08 2.10
C ARG A 508 6.39 41.48 2.24
N VAL A 509 7.60 41.55 2.79
CA VAL A 509 8.29 42.83 3.08
C VAL A 509 8.99 43.41 1.84
N GLY A 510 9.36 42.58 0.88
CA GLY A 510 10.13 43.00 -0.30
C GLY A 510 9.29 43.79 -1.31
N THR A 511 9.82 44.90 -1.82
CA THR A 511 9.16 45.81 -2.77
C THR A 511 8.78 45.17 -4.11
N GLY A 512 9.43 44.07 -4.50
CA GLY A 512 9.08 43.29 -5.70
C GLY A 512 8.16 42.10 -5.45
N SER A 513 7.65 41.90 -4.23
CA SER A 513 6.79 40.78 -3.88
C SER A 513 5.32 41.13 -4.02
N VAL A 514 4.52 40.22 -4.57
CA VAL A 514 3.06 40.35 -4.62
C VAL A 514 2.52 40.33 -3.17
N THR A 515 1.97 41.45 -2.73
CA THR A 515 1.35 41.61 -1.41
C THR A 515 -0.12 41.98 -1.60
N GLU A 516 -0.94 40.97 -1.85
CA GLU A 516 -2.37 41.15 -2.10
C GLU A 516 -3.17 40.14 -1.27
N LYS A 517 -4.40 40.52 -0.92
CA LYS A 517 -5.41 39.64 -0.30
C LYS A 517 -6.58 39.50 -1.26
N VAL A 518 -6.74 38.32 -1.83
CA VAL A 518 -7.72 37.98 -2.86
C VAL A 518 -8.79 37.02 -2.34
N CYS A 519 -9.95 37.01 -2.98
CA CYS A 519 -10.93 35.94 -2.86
C CYS A 519 -10.63 34.91 -3.94
N ILE A 520 -10.44 33.64 -3.58
CA ILE A 520 -10.18 32.58 -4.55
C ILE A 520 -11.48 32.26 -5.30
N ARG A 521 -11.51 32.56 -6.60
CA ARG A 521 -12.52 32.16 -7.56
C ARG A 521 -11.86 31.33 -8.65
N PHE A 522 -11.77 30.03 -8.43
CA PHE A 522 -10.98 29.15 -9.28
C PHE A 522 -11.74 27.88 -9.61
N ASN A 523 -12.11 27.76 -10.89
CA ASN A 523 -12.73 26.57 -11.45
C ASN A 523 -11.70 25.80 -12.26
N TRP A 524 -11.73 24.48 -12.21
CA TRP A 524 -10.76 23.68 -12.97
C TRP A 524 -11.25 22.27 -13.24
N ASN A 525 -10.68 21.71 -14.30
CA ASN A 525 -10.80 20.31 -14.66
C ASN A 525 -9.42 19.65 -14.56
N ALA A 526 -9.34 18.43 -14.03
CA ALA A 526 -8.16 17.59 -14.14
C ALA A 526 -8.56 16.19 -14.63
N ALA A 527 -7.69 15.58 -15.43
CA ALA A 527 -7.76 14.16 -15.73
C ALA A 527 -6.64 13.42 -14.99
N THR A 528 -6.85 12.16 -14.61
CA THR A 528 -5.78 11.29 -14.13
C THR A 528 -6.20 9.81 -14.16
N THR A 529 -5.26 8.88 -13.97
CA THR A 529 -5.60 7.48 -13.66
C THR A 529 -6.10 7.37 -12.22
N ILE A 530 -7.09 6.51 -11.92
CA ILE A 530 -7.65 6.47 -10.55
C ILE A 530 -6.53 6.14 -9.52
N ASN A 531 -5.54 5.32 -9.89
CA ASN A 531 -4.28 5.06 -9.15
C ASN A 531 -3.60 6.32 -8.62
N LYS A 532 -3.33 7.20 -9.59
CA LYS A 532 -2.55 8.40 -9.40
C LYS A 532 -3.38 9.40 -8.62
N GLY A 533 -4.70 9.47 -8.84
CA GLY A 533 -5.61 10.27 -8.06
C GLY A 533 -5.71 9.82 -6.59
N GLN A 534 -5.97 8.53 -6.32
CA GLN A 534 -5.95 7.95 -4.96
C GLN A 534 -4.67 8.33 -4.21
N ARG A 535 -3.54 8.12 -4.89
CA ARG A 535 -2.23 8.41 -4.36
C ARG A 535 -1.92 9.90 -4.19
N TYR A 536 -2.51 10.77 -5.02
CA TYR A 536 -2.39 12.22 -4.91
C TYR A 536 -3.10 12.72 -3.66
N PHE A 537 -4.31 12.20 -3.38
CA PHE A 537 -5.13 12.63 -2.26
C PHE A 537 -4.90 11.84 -0.95
N ARG A 538 -4.06 10.79 -0.95
CA ARG A 538 -3.84 9.89 0.20
C ARG A 538 -3.49 10.57 1.53
N ASN A 539 -2.86 11.75 1.50
CA ASN A 539 -2.44 12.47 2.69
C ASN A 539 -3.47 13.50 3.18
N VAL A 540 -4.57 13.66 2.44
CA VAL A 540 -5.63 14.65 2.68
C VAL A 540 -7.02 14.00 2.63
N LEU A 541 -7.08 12.69 2.90
CA LEU A 541 -8.31 11.89 2.86
C LEU A 541 -9.41 12.47 3.75
N THR A 542 -9.04 12.95 4.94
CA THR A 542 -9.93 13.52 5.95
C THR A 542 -9.85 15.06 6.03
N ASP A 543 -8.96 15.69 5.25
CA ASP A 543 -8.66 17.14 5.34
C ASP A 543 -9.60 18.03 4.50
N GLY A 544 -10.55 17.42 3.78
CA GLY A 544 -11.63 18.14 3.10
C GLY A 544 -11.55 18.34 1.58
N PRO A 545 -10.41 18.28 0.86
CA PRO A 545 -10.41 18.47 -0.60
C PRO A 545 -11.32 17.50 -1.35
N ILE A 546 -11.30 16.21 -0.99
CA ILE A 546 -12.10 15.16 -1.66
C ILE A 546 -13.59 15.47 -1.57
N SER A 547 -14.08 16.00 -0.44
CA SER A 547 -15.49 16.36 -0.28
C SER A 547 -15.94 17.50 -1.21
N ARG A 548 -15.02 18.40 -1.62
CA ARG A 548 -15.31 19.64 -2.36
C ARG A 548 -15.13 19.54 -3.87
N ILE A 549 -14.58 18.44 -4.37
CA ILE A 549 -14.28 18.21 -5.79
C ILE A 549 -15.32 17.24 -6.36
N ASN A 550 -15.88 17.50 -7.54
CA ASN A 550 -16.66 16.47 -8.24
C ASN A 550 -15.72 15.41 -8.83
N PHE A 551 -16.02 14.13 -8.64
CA PHE A 551 -15.36 13.04 -9.33
C PHE A 551 -16.26 12.45 -10.42
N CYS A 552 -15.66 12.04 -11.52
CA CYS A 552 -16.31 11.23 -12.54
C CYS A 552 -15.34 10.21 -13.12
N THR A 553 -15.89 9.21 -13.81
CA THR A 553 -15.14 8.10 -14.39
C THR A 553 -15.61 7.79 -15.80
N ILE A 554 -14.79 7.05 -16.54
CA ILE A 554 -15.16 6.36 -17.78
C ILE A 554 -15.10 4.86 -17.44
N PRO A 555 -16.22 4.12 -17.51
CA PRO A 555 -16.23 2.69 -17.28
C PRO A 555 -15.25 1.95 -18.20
N GLU A 556 -14.69 0.85 -17.71
CA GLU A 556 -13.86 0.00 -18.56
C GLU A 556 -14.68 -0.60 -19.70
N ARG A 557 -14.03 -0.71 -20.86
CA ARG A 557 -14.65 -1.26 -22.07
C ARG A 557 -14.21 -2.70 -22.22
N GLU A 558 -15.09 -3.53 -22.75
CA GLU A 558 -14.75 -4.90 -23.11
C GLU A 558 -13.52 -4.95 -24.02
N ILE A 559 -12.68 -5.95 -23.80
CA ILE A 559 -11.47 -6.16 -24.60
C ILE A 559 -11.88 -6.41 -26.05
N GLY A 560 -11.39 -5.58 -26.97
CA GLY A 560 -11.74 -5.65 -28.39
C GLY A 560 -12.95 -4.82 -28.81
N ALA A 561 -13.59 -4.06 -27.89
CA ALA A 561 -14.68 -3.17 -28.24
C ALA A 561 -14.26 -2.10 -29.28
N GLU A 562 -15.11 -1.85 -30.26
CA GLU A 562 -14.85 -0.92 -31.38
C GLU A 562 -14.41 0.46 -30.91
N MET A 563 -13.51 1.15 -31.61
CA MET A 563 -13.05 2.47 -31.17
C MET A 563 -14.22 3.48 -31.22
N PRO A 564 -14.54 4.23 -30.14
CA PRO A 564 -15.66 5.16 -30.16
C PRO A 564 -15.33 6.34 -31.07
N VAL A 565 -16.20 6.60 -32.03
CA VAL A 565 -16.01 7.66 -33.02
C VAL A 565 -16.76 8.91 -32.59
N TYR A 566 -16.03 10.02 -32.46
CA TYR A 566 -16.63 11.32 -32.13
C TYR A 566 -17.40 11.88 -33.31
N GLY A 567 -18.48 12.60 -33.02
CA GLY A 567 -19.12 13.47 -34.00
C GLY A 567 -18.25 14.70 -34.29
N THR A 568 -18.57 15.40 -35.37
CA THR A 568 -17.91 16.66 -35.72
C THR A 568 -18.54 17.82 -34.97
N TYR A 569 -17.69 18.68 -34.39
CA TYR A 569 -18.11 19.97 -33.86
C TYR A 569 -17.97 21.01 -34.99
N ASP A 570 -19.09 21.60 -35.39
CA ASP A 570 -19.20 22.52 -36.51
C ASP A 570 -19.73 23.89 -36.06
N ALA A 571 -19.84 24.83 -36.99
CA ALA A 571 -20.39 26.16 -36.72
C ALA A 571 -21.83 26.10 -36.18
N ALA A 572 -22.62 25.09 -36.56
CA ALA A 572 -23.99 24.93 -36.05
C ALA A 572 -23.99 24.62 -34.54
N PHE A 573 -23.10 23.77 -34.07
CA PHE A 573 -22.93 23.52 -32.63
C PHE A 573 -22.61 24.81 -31.86
N GLU A 574 -21.72 25.65 -32.40
CA GLU A 574 -21.35 26.93 -31.78
C GLU A 574 -22.55 27.90 -31.72
N GLU A 575 -23.32 28.01 -32.81
CA GLU A 575 -24.54 28.81 -32.88
C GLU A 575 -25.60 28.34 -31.86
N GLU A 576 -25.75 27.02 -31.67
CA GLU A 576 -26.68 26.46 -30.68
C GLU A 576 -26.20 26.67 -29.23
N LEU A 577 -24.89 26.68 -28.99
CA LEU A 577 -24.31 26.88 -27.66
C LEU A 577 -24.35 28.35 -27.22
N ARG A 578 -24.16 29.30 -28.15
CA ARG A 578 -24.03 30.74 -27.87
C ARG A 578 -25.13 31.31 -26.96
N PRO A 579 -26.44 31.05 -27.17
CA PRO A 579 -27.49 31.60 -26.31
C PRO A 579 -27.38 31.18 -24.84
N TYR A 580 -26.79 30.02 -24.55
CA TYR A 580 -26.57 29.56 -23.17
C TYR A 580 -25.44 30.34 -22.50
N ILE A 581 -24.33 30.55 -23.20
CA ILE A 581 -23.18 31.33 -22.70
C ILE A 581 -23.58 32.80 -22.49
N GLU A 582 -24.37 33.38 -23.39
CA GLU A 582 -24.91 34.74 -23.22
C GLU A 582 -25.78 34.88 -21.96
N LYS A 583 -26.60 33.88 -21.63
CA LYS A 583 -27.44 33.94 -20.42
C LYS A 583 -26.61 33.86 -19.15
N LEU A 584 -25.58 32.99 -19.14
CA LEU A 584 -24.65 32.88 -18.01
C LEU A 584 -23.90 34.21 -17.78
N THR A 585 -23.40 34.84 -18.85
CA THR A 585 -22.65 36.10 -18.76
C THR A 585 -23.52 37.32 -18.43
N LYS A 586 -24.81 37.31 -18.79
CA LYS A 586 -25.77 38.37 -18.44
C LYS A 586 -26.26 38.31 -16.99
N ALA A 587 -26.15 37.15 -16.33
CA ALA A 587 -26.60 37.00 -14.95
C ALA A 587 -25.66 37.71 -13.98
N VAL A 588 -26.21 38.48 -13.03
CA VAL A 588 -25.46 39.19 -11.98
C VAL A 588 -26.30 39.23 -10.71
N GLY A 589 -25.65 39.19 -9.55
CA GLY A 589 -26.30 39.35 -8.25
C GLY A 589 -26.82 38.04 -7.65
N GLU A 590 -27.77 38.14 -6.72
CA GLU A 590 -28.40 36.98 -6.09
C GLU A 590 -29.49 36.41 -7.00
N VAL A 591 -29.33 35.15 -7.42
CA VAL A 591 -30.33 34.44 -8.21
C VAL A 591 -31.09 33.48 -7.29
N ASN A 592 -32.40 33.70 -7.19
CA ASN A 592 -33.29 32.83 -6.42
C ASN A 592 -33.75 31.65 -7.29
N CYS A 593 -33.44 30.43 -6.86
CA CYS A 593 -33.94 29.18 -7.45
C CYS A 593 -34.63 28.33 -6.37
N PRO A 594 -35.93 28.57 -6.10
CA PRO A 594 -36.67 27.84 -5.06
C PRO A 594 -36.70 26.33 -5.28
N GLN A 595 -36.71 25.90 -6.54
CA GLN A 595 -36.75 24.49 -6.92
C GLN A 595 -35.43 23.78 -6.61
N ALA A 596 -34.28 24.40 -6.93
CA ALA A 596 -32.97 23.88 -6.54
C ALA A 596 -32.83 23.84 -5.01
N PHE A 597 -33.31 24.87 -4.30
CA PHE A 597 -33.33 24.90 -2.83
C PHE A 597 -34.12 23.73 -2.24
N LYS A 598 -35.36 23.53 -2.68
CA LYS A 598 -36.21 22.41 -2.25
C LYS A 598 -35.59 21.06 -2.58
N LEU A 599 -35.00 20.93 -3.76
CA LEU A 599 -34.30 19.71 -4.17
C LEU A 599 -33.11 19.41 -3.25
N ALA A 600 -32.30 20.43 -2.92
CA ALA A 600 -31.17 20.29 -2.01
C ALA A 600 -31.59 19.83 -0.60
N GLN A 601 -32.70 20.35 -0.05
CA GLN A 601 -33.26 19.90 1.22
C GLN A 601 -33.62 18.41 1.17
N LYS A 602 -34.36 18.01 0.12
CA LYS A 602 -34.78 16.63 -0.07
C LYS A 602 -33.58 15.68 -0.24
N MET A 603 -32.55 16.08 -0.99
CA MET A 603 -31.33 15.29 -1.16
C MET A 603 -30.50 15.16 0.13
N VAL A 604 -30.52 16.15 1.04
CA VAL A 604 -29.91 15.99 2.37
C VAL A 604 -30.63 14.90 3.17
N GLU A 605 -31.96 14.92 3.18
CA GLU A 605 -32.76 13.92 3.90
C GLU A 605 -32.54 12.51 3.34
N GLU A 606 -32.56 12.36 2.02
CA GLU A 606 -32.29 11.09 1.31
C GLU A 606 -30.88 10.57 1.60
N ASN A 607 -29.85 11.43 1.56
CA ASN A 607 -28.49 11.04 1.89
C ASN A 607 -28.33 10.63 3.36
N ALA A 608 -28.99 11.34 4.28
CA ALA A 608 -28.96 11.01 5.69
C ALA A 608 -29.69 9.69 5.97
N GLU A 609 -30.78 9.40 5.26
CA GLU A 609 -31.46 8.11 5.33
C GLU A 609 -30.58 6.98 4.79
N PHE A 610 -29.97 7.17 3.61
CA PHE A 610 -29.03 6.19 3.06
C PHE A 610 -27.88 5.91 4.03
N ALA A 611 -27.25 6.95 4.59
CA ALA A 611 -26.17 6.80 5.55
C ALA A 611 -26.60 6.06 6.83
N ARG A 612 -27.83 6.27 7.31
CA ARG A 612 -28.40 5.52 8.44
C ARG A 612 -28.63 4.04 8.08
N LEU A 613 -29.14 3.75 6.89
CA LEU A 613 -29.38 2.37 6.46
C LEU A 613 -28.07 1.62 6.18
N SER A 614 -27.12 2.29 5.55
CA SER A 614 -25.81 1.71 5.20
C SER A 614 -24.79 1.77 6.35
N GLN A 615 -25.12 2.46 7.45
CA GLN A 615 -24.25 2.72 8.60
C GLN A 615 -22.87 3.30 8.20
N SER A 616 -22.81 4.11 7.13
CA SER A 616 -21.57 4.66 6.60
C SER A 616 -21.39 6.12 6.99
N ARG A 617 -20.53 6.37 7.99
CA ARG A 617 -20.13 7.74 8.37
C ARG A 617 -19.36 8.45 7.25
N VAL A 618 -18.56 7.71 6.50
CA VAL A 618 -17.80 8.24 5.36
C VAL A 618 -18.75 8.76 4.28
N TYR A 619 -19.78 7.98 3.93
CA TYR A 619 -20.81 8.42 2.99
C TYR A 619 -21.49 9.70 3.47
N GLU A 620 -21.94 9.72 4.74
CA GLU A 620 -22.60 10.88 5.34
C GLU A 620 -21.74 12.14 5.21
N ASN A 621 -20.47 12.07 5.63
CA ASN A 621 -19.55 13.20 5.61
C ASN A 621 -19.28 13.72 4.20
N LEU A 622 -19.09 12.82 3.23
CA LEU A 622 -18.88 13.20 1.83
C LEU A 622 -20.14 13.81 1.19
N SER A 623 -21.32 13.32 1.59
CA SER A 623 -22.61 13.74 1.03
C SER A 623 -22.92 15.22 1.26
N PHE A 624 -22.44 15.81 2.36
CA PHE A 624 -22.73 17.21 2.70
C PHE A 624 -22.26 18.19 1.63
N ARG A 625 -21.02 18.02 1.15
CA ARG A 625 -20.43 18.90 0.14
C ARG A 625 -20.76 18.44 -1.28
N ALA A 626 -20.94 17.13 -1.51
CA ALA A 626 -21.47 16.61 -2.77
C ALA A 626 -22.86 17.20 -3.08
N ASN A 627 -23.71 17.37 -2.07
CA ASN A 627 -25.02 17.99 -2.24
C ASN A 627 -24.93 19.46 -2.69
N VAL A 628 -23.99 20.23 -2.13
CA VAL A 628 -23.73 21.62 -2.55
C VAL A 628 -23.26 21.66 -4.00
N ILE A 629 -22.36 20.75 -4.41
CA ILE A 629 -21.88 20.65 -5.79
C ILE A 629 -23.05 20.37 -6.75
N ALA A 630 -23.87 19.37 -6.45
CA ALA A 630 -25.03 19.01 -7.27
C ALA A 630 -26.05 20.15 -7.35
N TRP A 631 -26.32 20.81 -6.23
CA TRP A 631 -27.17 22.00 -6.16
C TRP A 631 -26.64 23.15 -7.01
N LEU A 632 -25.33 23.46 -6.95
CA LEU A 632 -24.70 24.49 -7.79
C LEU A 632 -24.83 24.17 -9.29
N LYS A 633 -24.72 22.91 -9.69
CA LYS A 633 -24.99 22.48 -11.08
C LYS A 633 -26.43 22.78 -11.48
N GLY A 634 -27.40 22.50 -10.60
CA GLY A 634 -28.81 22.84 -10.82
C GLY A 634 -29.05 24.34 -10.97
N CYS A 635 -28.41 25.15 -10.12
CA CYS A 635 -28.45 26.61 -10.20
C CYS A 635 -27.87 27.14 -11.52
N LEU A 636 -26.72 26.60 -11.96
CA LEU A 636 -26.12 26.95 -13.24
C LEU A 636 -27.04 26.62 -14.41
N LEU A 637 -27.60 25.40 -14.42
CA LEU A 637 -28.53 24.96 -15.47
C LEU A 637 -29.81 25.81 -15.49
N TYR A 638 -30.30 26.22 -14.32
CA TYR A 638 -31.44 27.13 -14.19
C TYR A 638 -31.15 28.48 -14.86
N VAL A 639 -29.99 29.09 -14.60
CA VAL A 639 -29.57 30.35 -15.26
C VAL A 639 -29.42 30.16 -16.77
N ALA A 640 -28.74 29.10 -17.20
CA ALA A 640 -28.57 28.79 -18.63
C ALA A 640 -29.92 28.54 -19.33
N ASN A 641 -30.91 28.04 -18.60
CA ASN A 641 -32.28 27.85 -19.06
C ASN A 641 -33.18 29.06 -18.83
N ASP A 642 -32.62 30.28 -18.81
CA ASP A 642 -33.40 31.53 -18.69
C ASP A 642 -34.23 31.58 -17.39
N CYS A 643 -33.62 31.14 -16.29
CA CYS A 643 -34.26 31.04 -14.96
C CYS A 643 -35.57 30.24 -15.00
N LYS A 644 -35.62 29.18 -15.80
CA LYS A 644 -36.74 28.23 -15.84
C LYS A 644 -36.29 26.86 -15.36
N TRP A 645 -37.00 26.34 -14.37
CA TRP A 645 -36.78 24.99 -13.87
C TRP A 645 -37.66 24.00 -14.61
N ASP A 646 -37.08 22.88 -15.01
CA ASP A 646 -37.83 21.76 -15.56
C ASP A 646 -37.36 20.43 -14.96
N LYS A 647 -38.16 19.39 -15.12
CA LYS A 647 -37.93 18.07 -14.50
C LYS A 647 -36.61 17.43 -14.94
N SER A 648 -36.11 17.72 -16.14
CA SER A 648 -34.82 17.17 -16.59
C SER A 648 -33.65 17.75 -15.81
N ILE A 649 -33.74 18.99 -15.31
CA ILE A 649 -32.72 19.59 -14.42
C ILE A 649 -32.73 18.84 -13.08
N GLU A 650 -33.91 18.60 -12.52
CA GLU A 650 -34.03 17.87 -11.25
C GLU A 650 -33.46 16.45 -11.35
N ASP A 651 -33.83 15.71 -12.40
CA ASP A 651 -33.39 14.33 -12.60
C ASP A 651 -31.87 14.27 -12.86
N PHE A 652 -31.34 15.21 -13.64
CA PHE A 652 -29.90 15.33 -13.88
C PHE A 652 -29.12 15.65 -12.61
N VAL A 653 -29.61 16.57 -11.77
CA VAL A 653 -28.94 16.97 -10.52
C VAL A 653 -28.90 15.80 -9.54
N ARG A 654 -30.01 15.07 -9.39
CA ARG A 654 -30.08 13.86 -8.56
C ARG A 654 -29.10 12.79 -9.04
N TRP A 655 -29.11 12.51 -10.34
CA TRP A 655 -28.16 11.58 -10.94
C TRP A 655 -26.71 12.03 -10.72
N SER A 656 -26.40 13.31 -10.95
CA SER A 656 -25.06 13.83 -10.78
C SER A 656 -24.57 13.70 -9.34
N LEU A 657 -25.44 13.86 -8.33
CA LEU A 657 -25.09 13.65 -6.93
C LEU A 657 -24.76 12.18 -6.68
N GLN A 658 -25.63 11.28 -7.12
CA GLN A 658 -25.47 9.84 -6.94
C GLN A 658 -24.21 9.32 -7.66
N TYR A 659 -23.94 9.80 -8.87
CA TYR A 659 -22.76 9.44 -9.65
C TYR A 659 -21.46 9.92 -8.99
N ASP A 660 -21.43 11.17 -8.52
CA ASP A 660 -20.28 11.73 -7.78
C ASP A 660 -20.05 10.97 -6.47
N MET A 661 -21.11 10.71 -5.70
CA MET A 661 -21.03 9.93 -4.46
C MET A 661 -20.55 8.51 -4.71
N TRP A 662 -21.05 7.84 -5.75
CA TRP A 662 -20.56 6.54 -6.17
C TRP A 662 -19.06 6.61 -6.46
N CYS A 663 -18.60 7.57 -7.28
CA CYS A 663 -17.18 7.73 -7.58
C CYS A 663 -16.33 7.97 -6.31
N LYS A 664 -16.79 8.84 -5.40
CA LYS A 664 -16.06 9.12 -4.16
C LYS A 664 -15.93 7.89 -3.28
N MET A 665 -17.03 7.14 -3.11
CA MET A 665 -17.04 5.94 -2.28
C MET A 665 -16.16 4.84 -2.90
N GLN A 666 -16.24 4.66 -4.21
CA GLN A 666 -15.43 3.67 -4.93
C GLN A 666 -13.95 4.02 -4.93
N PHE A 667 -13.59 5.30 -5.08
CA PHE A 667 -12.19 5.70 -5.16
C PHE A 667 -11.53 5.89 -3.80
N PHE A 668 -12.27 6.36 -2.78
CA PHE A 668 -11.67 6.80 -1.52
C PHE A 668 -12.40 6.28 -0.27
N GLY A 669 -13.56 5.63 -0.40
CA GLY A 669 -14.42 5.28 0.73
C GLY A 669 -13.72 4.39 1.76
N GLU A 670 -13.04 3.35 1.31
CA GLU A 670 -12.29 2.44 2.17
C GLU A 670 -11.07 3.13 2.81
N ASP A 671 -10.31 3.89 2.02
CA ASP A 671 -9.13 4.61 2.49
C ASP A 671 -9.48 5.64 3.58
N ILE A 672 -10.59 6.37 3.41
CA ILE A 672 -11.10 7.30 4.42
C ILE A 672 -11.55 6.54 5.67
N ALA A 673 -12.32 5.45 5.52
CA ALA A 673 -12.76 4.65 6.66
C ALA A 673 -11.59 4.09 7.48
N ASN A 674 -10.50 3.69 6.81
CA ASN A 674 -9.29 3.21 7.46
C ASN A 674 -8.53 4.34 8.16
N ALA A 675 -8.43 5.53 7.55
CA ALA A 675 -7.85 6.71 8.17
C ALA A 675 -8.61 7.13 9.45
N ASP A 676 -9.95 7.13 9.40
CA ASP A 676 -10.82 7.46 10.55
C ASP A 676 -10.61 6.48 11.71
N LYS A 677 -10.54 5.17 11.44
CA LYS A 677 -10.27 4.14 12.47
C LYS A 677 -8.93 4.34 13.19
N VAL A 678 -7.91 4.80 12.47
CA VAL A 678 -6.59 5.10 13.07
C VAL A 678 -6.69 6.33 13.98
N GLN A 679 -7.41 7.37 13.54
CA GLN A 679 -7.61 8.59 14.32
C GLN A 679 -8.44 8.34 15.59
N ASP A 680 -9.46 7.48 15.52
CA ASP A 680 -10.25 7.06 16.68
C ASP A 680 -9.43 6.28 17.72
N LYS A 681 -8.44 5.48 17.29
CA LYS A 681 -7.52 4.80 18.20
C LYS A 681 -6.61 5.80 18.93
N ILE A 682 -6.19 6.87 18.25
CA ILE A 682 -5.37 7.94 18.85
C ILE A 682 -6.19 8.76 19.85
N ASN A 683 -7.47 9.02 19.56
CA ASN A 683 -8.36 9.82 20.41
C ASN A 683 -8.90 9.08 21.65
N LYS A 684 -8.79 7.74 21.73
CA LYS A 684 -9.41 6.95 22.82
C LYS A 684 -8.65 6.92 24.15
N THR A 685 -7.42 7.43 24.25
CA THR A 685 -6.66 7.41 25.51
C THR A 685 -5.83 8.68 25.71
N GLY A 686 -6.48 9.74 26.18
CA GLY A 686 -5.79 10.73 27.01
C GLY A 686 -5.36 10.06 28.34
N PRO A 687 -4.31 10.56 29.01
CA PRO A 687 -3.87 10.01 30.29
C PRO A 687 -5.01 10.09 31.31
N ARG A 688 -5.52 8.94 31.75
CA ARG A 688 -6.54 8.83 32.80
C ARG A 688 -5.87 8.73 34.16
N ASN A 689 -6.49 9.32 35.18
CA ASN A 689 -6.07 9.14 36.56
C ASN A 689 -6.32 7.69 36.98
N LEU A 690 -5.23 6.92 37.13
CA LEU A 690 -5.31 5.49 37.49
C LEU A 690 -5.84 5.27 38.91
N LEU A 691 -5.75 6.28 39.79
CA LEU A 691 -6.27 6.19 41.15
C LEU A 691 -7.81 6.22 41.14
N ASP A 692 -8.44 6.98 40.24
CA ASP A 692 -9.91 7.05 40.13
C ASP A 692 -10.52 5.72 39.67
N LEU A 693 -9.74 4.91 38.95
CA LEU A 693 -10.16 3.61 38.43
C LEU A 693 -10.07 2.48 39.48
N LEU A 694 -9.49 2.74 40.64
CA LEU A 694 -9.40 1.79 41.75
C LEU A 694 -10.56 1.99 42.74
N PRO A 695 -10.99 0.97 43.48
CA PRO A 695 -11.90 1.15 44.61
C PRO A 695 -11.27 1.95 45.76
N ASP A 696 -12.07 2.47 46.69
CA ASP A 696 -11.58 3.25 47.85
C ASP A 696 -10.58 2.48 48.72
N GLU A 697 -10.71 1.16 48.78
CA GLU A 697 -9.70 0.24 49.30
C GLU A 697 -9.31 -0.75 48.22
N PHE A 698 -8.01 -0.89 47.96
CA PHE A 698 -7.52 -1.72 46.85
C PHE A 698 -6.17 -2.37 47.18
N THR A 699 -5.85 -3.47 46.49
CA THR A 699 -4.58 -4.18 46.67
C THR A 699 -3.53 -3.78 45.64
N LEU A 700 -2.26 -4.13 45.89
CA LEU A 700 -1.21 -4.00 44.88
C LEU A 700 -1.57 -4.73 43.57
N GLN A 701 -2.25 -5.87 43.67
CA GLN A 701 -2.67 -6.64 42.50
C GLN A 701 -3.76 -5.91 41.70
N ASP A 702 -4.68 -5.23 42.37
CA ASP A 702 -5.71 -4.41 41.71
C ASP A 702 -5.08 -3.25 40.94
N ALA A 703 -4.09 -2.58 41.54
CA ALA A 703 -3.32 -1.52 40.88
C ALA A 703 -2.52 -2.02 39.67
N ILE A 704 -1.93 -3.22 39.76
CA ILE A 704 -1.26 -3.89 38.63
C ILE A 704 -2.27 -4.19 37.51
N ASN A 705 -3.44 -4.71 37.86
CA ASN A 705 -4.49 -5.06 36.92
C ASN A 705 -5.05 -3.82 36.21
N VAL A 706 -5.26 -2.70 36.93
CA VAL A 706 -5.67 -1.41 36.33
C VAL A 706 -4.59 -0.88 35.39
N ARG A 707 -3.31 -0.91 35.77
CA ARG A 707 -2.20 -0.53 34.87
C ARG A 707 -2.18 -1.37 33.58
N ARG A 708 -2.29 -2.70 33.70
CA ARG A 708 -2.32 -3.60 32.53
C ARG A 708 -3.52 -3.34 31.64
N LYS A 709 -4.71 -3.12 32.22
CA LYS A 709 -5.94 -2.76 31.48
C LYS A 709 -5.82 -1.43 30.74
N GLN A 710 -4.97 -0.52 31.21
CA GLN A 710 -4.65 0.75 30.54
C GLN A 710 -3.41 0.66 29.61
N GLY A 711 -2.92 -0.54 29.31
CA GLY A 711 -1.78 -0.75 28.41
C GLY A 711 -0.41 -0.41 29.02
N LEU A 712 -0.32 -0.26 30.34
CA LEU A 712 0.91 0.10 31.07
C LEU A 712 1.59 -1.13 31.68
N ASP A 713 2.92 -1.11 31.77
CA ASP A 713 3.70 -2.18 32.40
C ASP A 713 3.36 -2.32 33.90
N GLY A 714 3.13 -3.56 34.33
CA GLY A 714 2.82 -3.94 35.70
C GLY A 714 4.04 -4.01 36.64
N ARG A 715 5.27 -4.14 36.11
CA ARG A 715 6.48 -4.27 36.96
C ARG A 715 6.77 -3.01 37.78
N ASN A 716 6.42 -1.84 37.24
CA ASN A 716 6.62 -0.53 37.89
C ASN A 716 5.45 -0.08 38.78
N CYS A 717 4.50 -0.97 39.09
CA CYS A 717 3.34 -0.61 39.91
C CYS A 717 3.71 -0.25 41.35
N LYS A 718 4.74 -0.88 41.94
CA LYS A 718 5.18 -0.57 43.32
C LYS A 718 5.68 0.87 43.44
N HIS A 719 6.50 1.33 42.50
CA HIS A 719 6.98 2.71 42.47
C HIS A 719 5.84 3.72 42.33
N MET A 720 4.82 3.43 41.52
CA MET A 720 3.62 4.27 41.39
C MET A 720 2.86 4.39 42.72
N ILE A 721 2.70 3.27 43.44
CA ILE A 721 2.06 3.23 44.77
C ILE A 721 2.89 4.00 45.79
N ASP A 722 4.22 3.87 45.78
CA ASP A 722 5.11 4.61 46.67
C ASP A 722 5.00 6.13 46.44
N VAL A 723 4.91 6.55 45.17
CA VAL A 723 4.70 7.96 44.81
C VAL A 723 3.34 8.46 45.31
N TRP A 724 2.26 7.68 45.13
CA TRP A 724 0.93 8.05 45.64
C TRP A 724 0.88 8.13 47.15
N LYS A 725 1.56 7.21 47.84
CA LYS A 725 1.71 7.21 49.30
C LYS A 725 2.50 8.43 49.78
N ASN A 726 3.65 8.71 49.17
CA ASN A 726 4.50 9.85 49.53
C ASN A 726 3.82 11.20 49.27
N ARG A 727 2.96 11.27 48.25
CA ARG A 727 2.18 12.47 47.93
C ARG A 727 0.86 12.57 48.70
N GLY A 728 0.57 11.61 49.60
CA GLY A 728 -0.62 11.65 50.45
C GLY A 728 -1.94 11.36 49.74
N TYR A 729 -1.92 10.70 48.57
CA TYR A 729 -3.13 10.30 47.86
C TYR A 729 -3.73 8.99 48.40
N ILE A 730 -2.90 8.16 49.03
CA ILE A 730 -3.30 6.87 49.61
C ILE A 730 -2.59 6.64 50.94
N SER A 731 -3.22 5.86 51.83
CA SER A 731 -2.59 5.30 53.03
C SER A 731 -2.41 3.80 52.89
N GLN A 732 -1.41 3.23 53.57
CA GLN A 732 -1.17 1.79 53.56
C GLN A 732 -1.90 1.15 54.73
N ILE A 733 -2.77 0.17 54.45
CA ILE A 733 -3.50 -0.60 55.46
C ILE A 733 -2.69 -1.83 55.86
N SER A 734 -2.10 -2.55 54.90
CA SER A 734 -1.27 -3.73 55.13
C SER A 734 -0.11 -3.81 54.13
N ASN A 735 0.72 -4.87 54.20
CA ASN A 735 1.87 -5.06 53.30
C ASN A 735 1.51 -4.96 51.82
N LEU A 736 0.28 -5.29 51.41
CA LEU A 736 -0.17 -5.29 50.01
C LEU A 736 -1.52 -4.59 49.78
N SER A 737 -2.06 -3.85 50.76
CA SER A 737 -3.35 -3.14 50.64
C SER A 737 -3.27 -1.67 51.03
N TYR A 738 -4.06 -0.85 50.34
CA TYR A 738 -4.03 0.61 50.39
C TYR A 738 -5.46 1.17 50.39
N GLN A 739 -5.63 2.34 51.00
CA GLN A 739 -6.89 3.09 51.03
C GLN A 739 -6.67 4.45 50.39
N LYS A 740 -7.63 4.92 49.60
CA LYS A 740 -7.65 6.29 49.09
C LYS A 740 -7.89 7.27 50.23
N LEU A 741 -7.10 8.33 50.28
CA LEU A 741 -7.36 9.44 51.18
C LEU A 741 -8.31 10.40 50.47
N LYS A 742 -9.50 10.64 51.05
CA LYS A 742 -10.42 11.66 50.54
C LYS A 742 -9.72 13.01 50.62
N PHE A 743 -9.61 13.69 49.48
CA PHE A 743 -9.17 15.09 49.44
C PHE A 743 -10.07 15.90 50.38
N LYS A 744 -9.50 16.54 51.39
CA LYS A 744 -10.03 17.83 51.83
C LYS A 744 -9.57 18.81 50.76
N ASN A 745 -10.53 19.48 50.10
CA ASN A 745 -10.24 20.59 49.20
C ASN A 745 -9.30 21.61 49.85
#